data_AF-A0A536JD63-F1
#
_entry.id   AF-A0A536JD63-F1
#
_cell.length_a   1.000
_cell.length_b   1.000
_cell.length_c   1.000
_cell.angle_alpha   90.00
_cell.angle_beta   90.00
_cell.angle_gamma   90.00
#
_symmetry.space_group_name_H-M   'P 1'
#
loop_
_entity.id
_entity.type
_entity.pdbx_description
1 polymer ?
#
loop_
_entity_poly.entity_id
_entity_poly.type
_entity_poly.pdbx_seq_one_letter_code
_entity_poly.pdbx_strand_id
1 'polypeptide(L)'
;MIRRRSLALLVFASMVAAPMPFGQSAAASPSIVISQVYGGGGNAGATFKNDFIELYNRGAAPVDLTGWSVQYAATAGTFWQRTDLTPVTLAPGQYYLVQETAGLGGTASLPTPDVSGGLPMASVAGKVALVSTQTTISSGISCPTGPSVIDLVGYGTGTNCFEGTGPTPSLSNPTAAIRMSDGCVDTDNNGADFAVGAPNPRNTASPFQLCTGDNAPAVTATSPLSGAVGVGFKTNITITFSEPVDVSTAWYAIACASSGSHAAIQSGGPATYSLHPVVDFAFSESCTVTVLASEVTDQDTADPPNNMAANYTFSFTTEAAPPPATFIHEIQGATHISPLNGQTLGNIPGIVTAKRSNGFYLQDPSPDSDPATSEGIFVFTSSAPGSVTVGDAVRVKARVSEFRPGGSSTANLTTTELVSPIITVLSRGNALPAATVIGLGGRMPPTAVIEDDATGSVETSGVFDPASDGIDFYESLEGMLVQINDPVIVGPTNSFNEIPVLPDNGSWAGPRSARGGILYGSYADGNPERIIVDDAIVPFPGGLNVGDHFAGSVVGVVDYNFGNFMVELTSTPVAVPGGLTRETTRVPGVTDLSLATFNVQNLDANDPPSKFATLGDLIVNNLRAPRIIAVEEVQDNDGATDNGVVDASATIKKLTDAIQAAGGPTYDYRQIDPVNDQDGGEPGGNIRQIFLFRSGDGLAFVDRPGGTSTSATAVTNVGGSPQLSQSPGRIDPANGAWSSSRKPLVAELTYYERHLFLIANHFNSKGGDQALVGRFQPPTRSSEVQRGQQAQLVTDFVKSILAIDAEAQVVVLGDLNDFEFSATLATLKSAPLDDLIESLPLNERYTYDFEGNSQTLDHIMVSTSLAPASELDVVHVNAEFDATTRASDHDPQVVLIHDRTPPTIAANVPPANANGWYGGAVGPTVTFTCTDNIPAGLLCSPAVTLGEGANQSLTRTATDGAGNTASATVTGLNVDLTKPTIAYSGNLGTYTVDQTVAITCTAADSLSLLDPAHTTCPGASGPAYSFALGLNTLSAVATDRAGNVQIASTTFTVGANEEALCVLAKRFATKEGIGDSLCAKLDAAAVARDRGKRKAERNILNAFANEVNAQRGKSLAPDNADVLLDLVARI
;
A
#
# COMPACT_ATOMS: atom_id res chain seq x y z
N MET A 1 16.24 -14.40 -1.13
CA MET A 1 16.93 -15.64 -0.70
C MET A 1 17.75 -16.19 -1.89
N ILE A 2 19.01 -16.54 -1.66
CA ILE A 2 19.99 -17.22 -2.55
C ILE A 2 20.38 -16.52 -3.88
N ARG A 3 21.30 -15.54 -3.78
CA ARG A 3 22.32 -15.26 -4.80
C ARG A 3 23.53 -16.17 -4.57
N ARG A 4 24.09 -16.75 -5.65
CA ARG A 4 25.55 -16.93 -5.95
C ARG A 4 25.80 -18.10 -6.90
N ARG A 5 26.43 -17.83 -8.05
CA ARG A 5 27.72 -18.44 -8.42
C ARG A 5 28.39 -17.69 -9.58
N SER A 6 29.58 -17.21 -9.24
CA SER A 6 30.51 -16.34 -9.96
C SER A 6 31.10 -16.94 -11.24
N LEU A 7 31.28 -16.05 -12.22
CA LEU A 7 32.21 -16.15 -13.34
C LEU A 7 33.66 -16.10 -12.80
N ALA A 8 34.53 -16.98 -13.28
CA ALA A 8 35.95 -17.00 -12.95
C ALA A 8 36.74 -16.01 -13.83
N LEU A 9 37.44 -15.08 -13.17
CA LEU A 9 38.50 -14.24 -13.73
C LEU A 9 39.73 -15.10 -14.08
N LEU A 10 40.38 -14.80 -15.21
CA LEU A 10 41.79 -15.13 -15.40
C LEU A 10 42.49 -13.97 -16.13
N VAL A 11 43.36 -13.32 -15.35
CA VAL A 11 44.35 -12.30 -15.71
C VAL A 11 45.55 -13.00 -16.35
N PHE A 12 46.03 -12.54 -17.51
CA PHE A 12 47.40 -12.76 -17.99
C PHE A 12 47.79 -11.55 -18.88
N ALA A 13 48.54 -10.59 -18.35
CA ALA A 13 50.00 -10.50 -18.36
C ALA A 13 50.57 -10.09 -19.73
N SER A 14 50.91 -8.80 -19.81
CA SER A 14 51.81 -8.22 -20.80
C SER A 14 53.18 -8.89 -20.72
N MET A 15 53.54 -9.66 -21.75
CA MET A 15 54.88 -10.20 -21.93
C MET A 15 55.40 -9.77 -23.31
N VAL A 16 56.34 -8.83 -23.29
CA VAL A 16 57.14 -8.44 -24.46
C VAL A 16 57.98 -9.65 -24.84
N ALA A 17 57.56 -10.38 -25.86
CA ALA A 17 58.38 -11.41 -26.49
C ALA A 17 59.41 -10.72 -27.40
N ALA A 18 60.67 -10.79 -27.02
CA ALA A 18 61.78 -10.44 -27.91
C ALA A 18 61.70 -11.33 -29.18
N PRO A 19 61.85 -10.78 -30.39
CA PRO A 19 61.85 -11.58 -31.61
C PRO A 19 63.05 -12.52 -31.58
N MET A 20 62.80 -13.83 -31.61
CA MET A 20 63.84 -14.81 -31.94
C MET A 20 64.28 -14.56 -33.39
N PRO A 21 65.59 -14.62 -33.71
CA PRO A 21 66.04 -14.45 -35.09
C PRO A 21 65.50 -15.61 -35.94
N PHE A 22 64.58 -15.29 -36.86
CA PHE A 22 64.18 -16.21 -37.92
C PHE A 22 65.39 -16.47 -38.82
N GLY A 23 65.60 -17.72 -39.22
CA GLY A 23 66.72 -18.09 -40.08
C GLY A 23 66.47 -17.58 -41.49
N GLN A 24 67.22 -16.56 -41.92
CA GLN A 24 67.30 -16.14 -43.32
C GLN A 24 68.15 -17.14 -44.11
N SER A 25 67.59 -17.66 -45.20
CA SER A 25 68.37 -18.26 -46.29
C SER A 25 68.51 -17.21 -47.41
N ALA A 26 69.65 -17.20 -48.09
CA ALA A 26 69.85 -16.44 -49.32
C ALA A 26 70.18 -17.46 -50.41
N ALA A 27 69.22 -17.73 -51.29
CA ALA A 27 69.39 -18.62 -52.42
C ALA A 27 68.93 -17.94 -53.71
N ALA A 28 69.49 -16.75 -54.01
CA ALA A 28 69.40 -16.12 -55.33
C ALA A 28 69.66 -17.13 -56.43
N SER A 29 68.60 -17.48 -57.16
CA SER A 29 68.77 -18.30 -58.33
C SER A 29 69.00 -17.40 -59.54
N PRO A 30 70.18 -17.43 -60.16
CA PRO A 30 70.41 -16.71 -61.40
C PRO A 30 69.67 -17.35 -62.59
N SER A 31 69.01 -18.51 -62.40
CA SER A 31 68.36 -19.24 -63.48
C SER A 31 67.03 -19.91 -63.12
N ILE A 32 67.00 -20.96 -62.29
CA ILE A 32 65.78 -21.72 -62.01
C ILE A 32 65.16 -21.30 -60.70
N VAL A 33 63.92 -20.85 -60.76
CA VAL A 33 63.14 -20.46 -59.58
C VAL A 33 61.86 -21.30 -59.48
N ILE A 34 61.32 -21.40 -58.27
CA ILE A 34 59.94 -21.80 -57.98
C ILE A 34 59.06 -20.62 -58.38
N SER A 35 58.23 -20.77 -59.41
CA SER A 35 57.32 -19.73 -59.87
C SER A 35 55.96 -19.78 -59.18
N GLN A 36 55.48 -20.95 -58.74
CA GLN A 36 54.22 -21.08 -58.01
C GLN A 36 54.24 -22.18 -56.95
N VAL A 37 53.51 -21.94 -55.86
CA VAL A 37 53.23 -22.91 -54.79
C VAL A 37 51.74 -22.90 -54.46
N TYR A 38 51.10 -24.07 -54.57
CA TYR A 38 49.68 -24.25 -54.27
C TYR A 38 49.46 -25.52 -53.45
N GLY A 39 49.09 -25.34 -52.17
CA GLY A 39 48.77 -26.42 -51.22
C GLY A 39 47.27 -26.59 -50.93
N GLY A 40 46.41 -25.98 -51.74
CA GLY A 40 44.95 -26.02 -51.59
C GLY A 40 44.27 -27.22 -52.25
N GLY A 41 45.03 -28.07 -52.94
CA GLY A 41 44.58 -29.14 -53.81
C GLY A 41 43.50 -30.02 -53.20
N GLY A 42 42.33 -30.03 -53.83
CA GLY A 42 41.23 -30.89 -53.42
C GLY A 42 40.67 -30.62 -52.02
N ASN A 43 40.89 -29.44 -51.45
CA ASN A 43 40.13 -28.96 -50.29
C ASN A 43 38.78 -28.35 -50.70
N ALA A 44 37.88 -28.11 -49.74
CA ALA A 44 36.60 -27.46 -50.01
C ALA A 44 36.81 -26.01 -50.49
N GLY A 45 36.24 -25.67 -51.66
CA GLY A 45 36.44 -24.35 -52.30
C GLY A 45 37.73 -24.21 -53.10
N ALA A 46 38.53 -25.27 -53.24
CA ALA A 46 39.72 -25.29 -54.08
C ALA A 46 39.40 -25.25 -55.58
N THR A 47 40.28 -24.64 -56.38
CA THR A 47 40.16 -24.63 -57.85
C THR A 47 40.61 -25.97 -58.44
N PHE A 48 41.81 -26.42 -58.07
CA PHE A 48 42.41 -27.66 -58.58
C PHE A 48 42.28 -28.83 -57.59
N LYS A 49 42.22 -30.05 -58.13
CA LYS A 49 42.14 -31.30 -57.36
C LYS A 49 43.44 -31.70 -56.66
N ASN A 50 44.57 -31.22 -57.15
CA ASN A 50 45.91 -31.56 -56.69
C ASN A 50 46.66 -30.32 -56.21
N ASP A 51 47.53 -30.52 -55.21
CA ASP A 51 48.60 -29.60 -54.89
C ASP A 51 49.60 -29.53 -56.05
N PHE A 52 50.33 -28.44 -56.19
CA PHE A 52 51.44 -28.37 -57.16
C PHE A 52 52.53 -27.38 -56.76
N ILE A 53 53.71 -27.64 -57.34
CA ILE A 53 54.86 -26.74 -57.35
C ILE A 53 55.25 -26.52 -58.82
N GLU A 54 55.44 -25.27 -59.23
CA GLU A 54 55.87 -24.90 -60.58
C GLU A 54 57.28 -24.31 -60.52
N LEU A 55 58.14 -24.74 -61.45
CA LEU A 55 59.46 -24.16 -61.65
C LEU A 55 59.50 -23.36 -62.96
N TYR A 56 60.41 -22.40 -63.03
CA TYR A 56 60.61 -21.53 -64.19
C TYR A 56 62.07 -21.20 -64.41
N ASN A 57 62.52 -21.19 -65.66
CA ASN A 57 63.85 -20.72 -66.03
C ASN A 57 63.82 -19.23 -66.39
N ARG A 58 64.16 -18.37 -65.43
CA ARG A 58 64.34 -16.92 -65.61
C ARG A 58 65.69 -16.54 -66.23
N GLY A 59 66.61 -17.49 -66.35
CA GLY A 59 67.94 -17.27 -66.89
C GLY A 59 67.95 -17.16 -68.42
N ALA A 60 69.09 -16.72 -68.97
CA ALA A 60 69.27 -16.57 -70.42
C ALA A 60 69.76 -17.85 -71.14
N ALA A 61 69.95 -18.96 -70.43
CA ALA A 61 70.45 -20.23 -70.98
C ALA A 61 69.64 -21.44 -70.49
N PRO A 62 69.56 -22.54 -71.27
CA PRO A 62 68.92 -23.78 -70.82
C PRO A 62 69.64 -24.39 -69.60
N VAL A 63 68.88 -24.96 -68.67
CA VAL A 63 69.42 -25.60 -67.44
C VAL A 63 69.00 -27.06 -67.36
N ASP A 64 69.96 -27.95 -67.15
CA ASP A 64 69.70 -29.39 -66.93
C ASP A 64 69.31 -29.65 -65.46
N LEU A 65 68.11 -30.17 -65.25
CA LEU A 65 67.54 -30.50 -63.94
C LEU A 65 67.74 -31.98 -63.58
N THR A 66 68.52 -32.73 -64.34
CA THR A 66 68.79 -34.14 -64.08
C THR A 66 69.37 -34.32 -62.67
N GLY A 67 68.69 -35.12 -61.85
CA GLY A 67 69.09 -35.38 -60.47
C GLY A 67 68.69 -34.29 -59.47
N TRP A 68 67.80 -33.37 -59.82
CA TRP A 68 67.24 -32.37 -58.91
C TRP A 68 65.96 -32.88 -58.23
N SER A 69 65.52 -32.17 -57.19
CA SER A 69 64.30 -32.48 -56.44
C SER A 69 63.61 -31.23 -55.88
N VAL A 70 62.31 -31.30 -55.66
CA VAL A 70 61.57 -30.34 -54.82
C VAL A 70 61.26 -30.98 -53.47
N GLN A 71 61.40 -30.21 -52.41
CA GLN A 71 61.24 -30.69 -51.03
C GLN A 71 60.33 -29.79 -50.22
N TYR A 72 59.47 -30.37 -49.40
CA TYR A 72 58.46 -29.66 -48.62
C TYR A 72 58.57 -29.96 -47.11
N ALA A 73 58.34 -28.93 -46.30
CA ALA A 73 58.09 -29.06 -44.86
C ALA A 73 56.98 -28.10 -44.41
N ALA A 74 56.27 -28.44 -43.34
CA ALA A 74 55.24 -27.58 -42.75
C ALA A 74 55.81 -26.29 -42.13
N THR A 75 54.97 -25.27 -41.90
CA THR A 75 55.27 -23.91 -41.39
C THR A 75 56.44 -23.81 -40.40
N ALA A 76 56.45 -24.65 -39.36
CA ALA A 76 57.52 -24.71 -38.35
C ALA A 76 58.24 -26.07 -38.30
N GLY A 77 57.95 -26.96 -39.26
CA GLY A 77 58.47 -28.32 -39.31
C GLY A 77 59.96 -28.37 -39.65
N THR A 78 60.62 -29.42 -39.15
CA THR A 78 62.02 -29.76 -39.45
C THR A 78 62.16 -31.09 -40.20
N PHE A 79 61.03 -31.66 -40.63
CA PHE A 79 60.96 -32.90 -41.38
C PHE A 79 60.60 -32.59 -42.83
N TRP A 80 61.52 -32.90 -43.75
CA TRP A 80 61.39 -32.62 -45.18
C TRP A 80 61.02 -33.87 -45.95
N GLN A 81 60.01 -33.75 -46.80
CA GLN A 81 59.58 -34.76 -47.76
C GLN A 81 59.97 -34.30 -49.16
N ARG A 82 60.17 -35.22 -50.11
CA ARG A 82 60.74 -34.90 -51.43
C ARG A 82 60.01 -35.56 -52.58
N THR A 83 59.92 -34.84 -53.70
CA THR A 83 59.60 -35.36 -55.04
C THR A 83 60.82 -35.19 -55.94
N ASP A 84 61.26 -36.27 -56.57
CA ASP A 84 62.37 -36.26 -57.52
C ASP A 84 61.91 -35.75 -58.90
N LEU A 85 62.67 -34.84 -59.51
CA LEU A 85 62.35 -34.34 -60.85
C LEU A 85 62.75 -35.36 -61.92
N THR A 86 61.96 -35.44 -63.00
CA THR A 86 62.35 -36.24 -64.17
C THR A 86 63.49 -35.53 -64.93
N PRO A 87 64.47 -36.27 -65.49
CA PRO A 87 65.55 -35.67 -66.29
C PRO A 87 65.01 -34.80 -67.42
N VAL A 88 65.30 -33.49 -67.36
CA VAL A 88 64.85 -32.50 -68.34
C VAL A 88 65.89 -31.37 -68.44
N THR A 89 66.03 -30.78 -69.63
CA THR A 89 66.71 -29.50 -69.80
C THR A 89 65.67 -28.42 -70.07
N LEU A 90 65.54 -27.46 -69.15
CA LEU A 90 64.53 -26.41 -69.20
C LEU A 90 65.08 -25.17 -69.93
N ALA A 91 64.49 -24.78 -71.05
CA ALA A 91 64.94 -23.62 -71.84
C ALA A 91 64.59 -22.28 -71.17
N PRO A 92 65.26 -21.16 -71.52
CA PRO A 92 64.89 -19.81 -71.05
C PRO A 92 63.42 -19.52 -71.29
N GLY A 93 62.73 -19.08 -70.24
CA GLY A 93 61.31 -18.76 -70.29
C GLY A 93 60.35 -19.96 -70.22
N GLN A 94 60.86 -21.17 -70.00
CA GLN A 94 60.05 -22.37 -69.95
C GLN A 94 59.68 -22.75 -68.51
N TYR A 95 58.50 -23.34 -68.32
CA TYR A 95 57.98 -23.81 -67.03
C TYR A 95 58.08 -25.33 -66.88
N TYR A 96 58.06 -25.81 -65.63
CA TYR A 96 58.03 -27.23 -65.30
C TYR A 96 57.07 -27.49 -64.13
N LEU A 97 56.07 -28.35 -64.34
CA LEU A 97 54.98 -28.60 -63.41
C LEU A 97 55.17 -29.90 -62.62
N VAL A 98 55.24 -29.78 -61.30
CA VAL A 98 55.24 -30.89 -60.36
C VAL A 98 53.85 -31.01 -59.75
N GLN A 99 53.09 -32.05 -60.12
CA GLN A 99 51.83 -32.38 -59.46
C GLN A 99 52.12 -33.07 -58.13
N GLU A 100 51.41 -32.71 -57.06
CA GLU A 100 51.52 -33.33 -55.75
C GLU A 100 50.18 -33.95 -55.30
N THR A 101 49.97 -34.14 -54.00
CA THR A 101 48.84 -34.92 -53.45
C THR A 101 47.47 -34.40 -53.94
N ALA A 102 46.57 -35.33 -54.24
CA ALA A 102 45.16 -35.03 -54.53
C ALA A 102 44.30 -35.05 -53.26
N GLY A 103 43.38 -34.09 -53.14
CA GLY A 103 42.33 -34.09 -52.12
C GLY A 103 40.99 -34.65 -52.62
N LEU A 104 39.92 -34.45 -51.84
CA LEU A 104 38.56 -34.97 -52.14
C LEU A 104 37.64 -33.96 -52.87
N GLY A 105 38.03 -32.69 -52.93
CA GLY A 105 37.35 -31.58 -53.59
C GLY A 105 38.07 -31.11 -54.87
N GLY A 106 37.91 -29.82 -55.21
CA GLY A 106 38.48 -29.24 -56.44
C GLY A 106 37.64 -29.51 -57.68
N THR A 107 37.47 -28.52 -58.54
CA THR A 107 36.61 -28.62 -59.74
C THR A 107 37.40 -28.88 -61.02
N ALA A 108 38.69 -28.52 -61.07
CA ALA A 108 39.57 -28.67 -62.23
C ALA A 108 40.73 -29.65 -62.00
N SER A 109 41.12 -30.37 -63.05
CA SER A 109 42.40 -31.11 -63.09
C SER A 109 43.54 -30.16 -63.50
N LEU A 110 44.76 -30.41 -63.05
CA LEU A 110 45.94 -29.69 -63.54
C LEU A 110 46.16 -29.98 -65.05
N PRO A 111 46.82 -29.08 -65.80
CA PRO A 111 47.48 -29.44 -67.05
C PRO A 111 48.39 -30.66 -66.84
N THR A 112 48.62 -31.45 -67.90
CA THR A 112 49.45 -32.65 -67.82
C THR A 112 50.79 -32.34 -67.12
N PRO A 113 51.05 -32.86 -65.92
CA PRO A 113 52.25 -32.50 -65.18
C PRO A 113 53.50 -33.13 -65.82
N ASP A 114 54.65 -32.47 -65.66
CA ASP A 114 55.93 -32.98 -66.15
C ASP A 114 56.47 -34.10 -65.24
N VAL A 115 56.07 -34.07 -63.96
CA VAL A 115 56.27 -35.16 -63.01
C VAL A 115 55.15 -35.15 -61.95
N SER A 116 54.82 -36.33 -61.44
CA SER A 116 53.85 -36.49 -60.35
C SER A 116 54.54 -37.01 -59.09
N GLY A 117 54.39 -36.28 -58.00
CA GLY A 117 54.76 -36.62 -56.64
C GLY A 117 53.55 -36.93 -55.75
N GLY A 118 53.77 -36.82 -54.44
CA GLY A 118 52.76 -37.10 -53.41
C GLY A 118 53.03 -36.37 -52.09
N LEU A 119 53.57 -35.15 -52.16
CA LEU A 119 53.80 -34.28 -51.01
C LEU A 119 52.46 -33.71 -50.52
N PRO A 120 52.05 -33.97 -49.27
CA PRO A 120 50.84 -33.37 -48.71
C PRO A 120 51.14 -31.95 -48.24
N MET A 121 50.83 -30.96 -49.08
CA MET A 121 51.15 -29.56 -48.79
C MET A 121 50.02 -28.89 -48.02
N ALA A 122 50.36 -27.97 -47.12
CA ALA A 122 49.36 -27.25 -46.34
C ALA A 122 48.80 -26.07 -47.15
N SER A 123 47.49 -25.82 -47.02
CA SER A 123 46.79 -24.83 -47.85
C SER A 123 46.98 -23.37 -47.44
N VAL A 124 47.45 -23.11 -46.22
CA VAL A 124 47.57 -21.75 -45.66
C VAL A 124 49.03 -21.30 -45.55
N ALA A 125 49.90 -22.16 -45.03
CA ALA A 125 51.31 -21.83 -44.79
C ALA A 125 52.21 -23.08 -44.79
N GLY A 126 53.42 -22.97 -45.31
CA GLY A 126 54.39 -24.06 -45.46
C GLY A 126 55.69 -23.58 -46.13
N LYS A 127 56.60 -24.49 -46.46
CA LYS A 127 57.88 -24.15 -47.09
C LYS A 127 58.34 -25.20 -48.09
N VAL A 128 58.81 -24.73 -49.24
CA VAL A 128 59.28 -25.54 -50.38
C VAL A 128 60.70 -25.13 -50.73
N ALA A 129 61.60 -26.11 -50.88
CA ALA A 129 62.97 -25.92 -51.33
C ALA A 129 63.20 -26.65 -52.66
N LEU A 130 63.77 -25.97 -53.64
CA LEU A 130 64.32 -26.57 -54.84
C LEU A 130 65.77 -26.96 -54.57
N VAL A 131 66.12 -28.22 -54.80
CA VAL A 131 67.44 -28.77 -54.45
C VAL A 131 68.07 -29.44 -55.66
N SER A 132 69.33 -29.10 -55.98
CA SER A 132 70.07 -29.63 -57.14
C SER A 132 70.55 -31.08 -56.99
N THR A 133 70.04 -31.79 -55.99
CA THR A 133 70.35 -33.20 -55.72
C THR A 133 69.08 -33.94 -55.29
N GLN A 134 69.10 -35.26 -55.45
CA GLN A 134 68.11 -36.18 -54.88
C GLN A 134 68.55 -36.66 -53.49
N THR A 135 69.07 -35.77 -52.64
CA THR A 135 69.29 -36.04 -51.21
C THR A 135 68.26 -35.26 -50.40
N THR A 136 67.49 -35.94 -49.56
CA THR A 136 66.49 -35.28 -48.73
C THR A 136 67.17 -34.49 -47.63
N ILE A 137 66.72 -33.25 -47.39
CA ILE A 137 67.19 -32.40 -46.30
C ILE A 137 67.01 -33.16 -44.98
N SER A 138 68.08 -33.22 -44.19
CA SER A 138 68.09 -34.03 -42.96
C SER A 138 67.07 -33.53 -41.93
N SER A 139 66.42 -34.48 -41.24
CA SER A 139 65.49 -34.18 -40.15
C SER A 139 66.18 -33.36 -39.05
N GLY A 140 65.53 -32.29 -38.60
CA GLY A 140 66.07 -31.34 -37.61
C GLY A 140 66.51 -30.00 -38.21
N ILE A 141 66.59 -29.89 -39.54
CA ILE A 141 66.90 -28.64 -40.23
C ILE A 141 65.60 -27.85 -40.45
N SER A 142 65.46 -26.71 -39.76
CA SER A 142 64.30 -25.82 -39.94
C SER A 142 64.41 -24.96 -41.20
N CYS A 143 65.61 -24.49 -41.53
CA CYS A 143 65.86 -23.72 -42.73
C CYS A 143 67.11 -24.22 -43.46
N PRO A 144 66.96 -24.85 -44.64
CA PRO A 144 68.09 -25.41 -45.37
C PRO A 144 68.93 -24.27 -45.96
N THR A 145 70.25 -24.40 -45.86
CA THR A 145 71.22 -23.46 -46.43
C THR A 145 72.32 -24.25 -47.13
N GLY A 146 72.99 -23.62 -48.10
CA GLY A 146 74.11 -24.22 -48.83
C GLY A 146 73.87 -24.30 -50.34
N PRO A 147 74.94 -24.55 -51.12
CA PRO A 147 74.93 -24.38 -52.58
C PRO A 147 74.06 -25.39 -53.35
N SER A 148 73.58 -26.45 -52.68
CA SER A 148 72.65 -27.39 -53.27
C SER A 148 71.18 -26.93 -53.21
N VAL A 149 70.86 -25.93 -52.38
CA VAL A 149 69.54 -25.30 -52.35
C VAL A 149 69.55 -24.20 -53.40
N ILE A 150 68.72 -24.35 -54.42
CA ILE A 150 68.70 -23.46 -55.59
C ILE A 150 67.70 -22.33 -55.42
N ASP A 151 66.56 -22.61 -54.81
CA ASP A 151 65.52 -21.62 -54.48
C ASP A 151 64.73 -22.14 -53.27
N LEU A 152 64.22 -21.24 -52.43
CA LEU A 152 63.46 -21.54 -51.24
C LEU A 152 62.27 -20.58 -51.08
N VAL A 153 61.06 -21.13 -51.04
CA VAL A 153 59.82 -20.37 -50.82
C VAL A 153 59.20 -20.76 -49.49
N GLY A 154 59.19 -19.83 -48.54
CA GLY A 154 58.32 -19.89 -47.38
C GLY A 154 57.02 -19.12 -47.65
N TYR A 155 55.89 -19.81 -47.59
CA TYR A 155 54.58 -19.21 -47.84
C TYR A 155 53.72 -19.16 -46.57
N GLY A 156 52.96 -18.06 -46.44
CA GLY A 156 52.02 -17.80 -45.37
C GLY A 156 52.59 -17.32 -44.04
N THR A 157 51.77 -16.55 -43.34
CA THR A 157 52.16 -15.87 -42.09
C THR A 157 52.53 -16.88 -41.00
N GLY A 158 53.67 -16.67 -40.35
CA GLY A 158 54.18 -17.57 -39.29
C GLY A 158 55.11 -18.68 -39.76
N THR A 159 55.31 -18.85 -41.08
CA THR A 159 56.34 -19.75 -41.62
C THR A 159 57.72 -19.29 -41.18
N ASN A 160 58.52 -20.20 -40.61
CA ASN A 160 59.75 -19.87 -39.89
C ASN A 160 61.04 -19.98 -40.72
N CYS A 161 60.91 -20.15 -42.03
CA CYS A 161 62.01 -20.23 -42.98
C CYS A 161 61.53 -19.78 -44.36
N PHE A 162 62.20 -18.78 -44.91
CA PHE A 162 61.89 -18.08 -46.15
C PHE A 162 63.15 -17.30 -46.58
N GLU A 163 63.15 -16.82 -47.82
CA GLU A 163 64.16 -15.87 -48.30
C GLU A 163 63.76 -14.43 -47.94
N GLY A 164 64.75 -13.63 -47.55
CA GLY A 164 64.58 -12.19 -47.30
C GLY A 164 63.89 -11.86 -45.98
N THR A 165 63.04 -10.83 -45.98
CA THR A 165 62.53 -10.21 -44.74
C THR A 165 61.25 -10.84 -44.20
N GLY A 166 60.58 -11.68 -44.99
CA GLY A 166 59.35 -12.36 -44.59
C GLY A 166 58.88 -13.41 -45.61
N PRO A 167 57.97 -14.33 -45.20
CA PRO A 167 57.33 -15.25 -46.11
C PRO A 167 56.33 -14.51 -47.02
N THR A 168 55.75 -15.21 -48.00
CA THR A 168 54.61 -14.68 -48.75
C THR A 168 53.42 -14.39 -47.83
N PRO A 169 52.45 -13.54 -48.22
CA PRO A 169 51.17 -13.45 -47.51
C PRO A 169 50.45 -14.81 -47.43
N SER A 170 49.53 -14.97 -46.46
CA SER A 170 48.80 -16.22 -46.23
C SER A 170 47.95 -16.65 -47.42
N LEU A 171 48.04 -17.94 -47.76
CA LEU A 171 47.22 -18.56 -48.78
C LEU A 171 45.88 -19.06 -48.21
N SER A 172 45.00 -19.45 -49.11
CA SER A 172 43.70 -20.08 -48.84
C SER A 172 43.41 -21.15 -49.89
N ASN A 173 42.37 -21.97 -49.70
CA ASN A 173 42.07 -23.08 -50.61
C ASN A 173 41.99 -22.71 -52.12
N PRO A 174 41.45 -21.54 -52.56
CA PRO A 174 41.45 -21.16 -53.97
C PRO A 174 42.68 -20.38 -54.44
N THR A 175 43.69 -20.13 -53.60
CA THR A 175 44.82 -19.24 -53.92
C THR A 175 46.19 -19.92 -53.86
N ALA A 176 47.11 -19.44 -54.69
CA ALA A 176 48.52 -19.84 -54.76
C ALA A 176 49.44 -18.66 -54.43
N ALA A 177 50.66 -18.96 -53.97
CA ALA A 177 51.75 -17.99 -54.02
C ALA A 177 52.31 -17.99 -55.45
N ILE A 178 52.30 -16.83 -56.10
CA ILE A 178 52.70 -16.65 -57.50
C ILE A 178 53.85 -15.65 -57.55
N ARG A 179 54.99 -16.09 -58.09
CA ARG A 179 56.18 -15.25 -58.25
C ARG A 179 55.89 -14.17 -59.30
N MET A 180 56.21 -12.92 -58.97
CA MET A 180 55.90 -11.73 -59.77
C MET A 180 56.54 -11.79 -61.16
N SER A 181 55.94 -11.03 -62.09
CA SER A 181 56.33 -10.99 -63.51
C SER A 181 56.48 -12.38 -64.13
N ASP A 182 55.52 -13.26 -63.84
CA ASP A 182 55.47 -14.63 -64.35
C ASP A 182 56.71 -15.49 -64.03
N GLY A 183 57.42 -15.17 -62.95
CA GLY A 183 58.63 -15.87 -62.50
C GLY A 183 59.94 -15.11 -62.79
N CYS A 184 59.88 -13.94 -63.42
CA CYS A 184 61.06 -13.16 -63.77
C CYS A 184 61.71 -12.40 -62.61
N VAL A 185 60.93 -12.07 -61.57
CA VAL A 185 61.40 -11.33 -60.40
C VAL A 185 61.81 -12.30 -59.29
N ASP A 186 63.08 -12.18 -58.88
CA ASP A 186 63.64 -12.90 -57.73
C ASP A 186 64.72 -12.00 -57.14
N THR A 187 64.41 -11.44 -55.97
CA THR A 187 65.23 -10.49 -55.21
C THR A 187 65.72 -11.09 -53.89
N ASP A 188 65.61 -12.42 -53.75
CA ASP A 188 65.85 -13.19 -52.53
C ASP A 188 64.95 -12.74 -51.38
N ASN A 189 63.73 -12.32 -51.69
CA ASN A 189 62.79 -11.90 -50.67
C ASN A 189 61.39 -12.40 -51.02
N ASN A 190 60.98 -13.52 -50.43
CA ASN A 190 59.70 -14.14 -50.75
C ASN A 190 58.52 -13.19 -50.54
N GLY A 191 58.57 -12.31 -49.54
CA GLY A 191 57.54 -11.29 -49.31
C GLY A 191 57.47 -10.17 -50.36
N ALA A 192 58.57 -9.93 -51.10
CA ALA A 192 58.63 -8.97 -52.20
C ALA A 192 58.41 -9.64 -53.56
N ASP A 193 58.79 -10.91 -53.70
CA ASP A 193 58.82 -11.62 -54.98
C ASP A 193 57.52 -12.37 -55.29
N PHE A 194 56.62 -12.58 -54.32
CA PHE A 194 55.39 -13.34 -54.50
C PHE A 194 54.12 -12.55 -54.14
N ALA A 195 53.08 -12.71 -54.94
CA ALA A 195 51.72 -12.27 -54.66
C ALA A 195 50.79 -13.48 -54.42
N VAL A 196 49.70 -13.26 -53.67
CA VAL A 196 48.65 -14.26 -53.46
C VAL A 196 47.56 -14.05 -54.52
N GLY A 197 47.30 -15.07 -55.34
CA GLY A 197 46.36 -14.98 -56.45
C GLY A 197 45.75 -16.33 -56.83
N ALA A 198 44.91 -16.34 -57.87
CA ALA A 198 44.33 -17.58 -58.38
C ALA A 198 45.42 -18.45 -59.05
N PRO A 199 45.51 -19.76 -58.76
CA PRO A 199 46.54 -20.65 -59.33
C PRO A 199 46.47 -20.69 -60.86
N ASN A 200 47.63 -20.61 -61.52
CA ASN A 200 47.76 -20.66 -62.98
C ASN A 200 48.86 -21.65 -63.41
N PRO A 201 48.69 -22.97 -63.20
CA PRO A 201 49.73 -23.97 -63.44
C PRO A 201 50.12 -24.09 -64.92
N ARG A 202 51.43 -24.17 -65.20
CA ARG A 202 52.07 -24.28 -66.52
C ARG A 202 53.14 -25.36 -66.48
N ASN A 203 53.24 -26.11 -67.57
CA ASN A 203 54.18 -27.22 -67.77
C ASN A 203 55.16 -26.93 -68.91
N THR A 204 56.04 -27.88 -69.25
CA THR A 204 57.04 -27.70 -70.33
C THR A 204 56.45 -27.50 -71.73
N ALA A 205 55.16 -27.80 -71.94
CA ALA A 205 54.45 -27.55 -73.19
C ALA A 205 53.83 -26.14 -73.29
N SER A 206 53.92 -25.34 -72.22
CA SER A 206 53.40 -23.97 -72.21
C SER A 206 54.26 -23.03 -73.06
N PRO A 207 53.69 -21.95 -73.63
CA PRO A 207 54.45 -20.95 -74.36
C PRO A 207 55.60 -20.37 -73.50
N PHE A 208 56.72 -20.06 -74.15
CA PHE A 208 57.88 -19.49 -73.44
C PHE A 208 57.58 -18.04 -73.06
N GLN A 209 57.84 -17.70 -71.80
CA GLN A 209 57.73 -16.35 -71.26
C GLN A 209 59.12 -15.76 -71.12
N LEU A 210 59.48 -14.70 -71.85
CA LEU A 210 60.81 -14.08 -71.72
C LEU A 210 60.73 -12.85 -70.79
N CYS A 211 61.73 -12.66 -69.93
CA CYS A 211 61.74 -11.60 -68.91
C CYS A 211 62.04 -10.17 -69.44
N THR A 212 61.56 -9.82 -70.63
CA THR A 212 61.95 -8.59 -71.34
C THR A 212 60.79 -7.84 -72.03
N GLY A 213 59.65 -7.59 -71.37
CA GLY A 213 58.55 -6.79 -71.96
C GLY A 213 57.71 -5.99 -70.94
N ASP A 214 57.30 -4.78 -71.35
CA ASP A 214 56.47 -3.80 -70.62
C ASP A 214 54.96 -3.98 -70.90
N ASN A 215 54.08 -3.68 -69.94
CA ASN A 215 52.62 -3.87 -70.01
C ASN A 215 51.87 -2.55 -69.75
N ALA A 216 50.84 -2.25 -70.57
CA ALA A 216 50.01 -1.05 -70.37
C ALA A 216 49.32 -1.00 -69.00
N PRO A 217 49.13 0.20 -68.42
CA PRO A 217 48.36 0.37 -67.20
C PRO A 217 46.91 -0.10 -67.38
N ALA A 218 46.34 -0.72 -66.36
CA ALA A 218 44.97 -1.24 -66.36
C ALA A 218 44.29 -1.05 -65.00
N VAL A 219 42.95 -0.94 -64.97
CA VAL A 219 42.20 -0.92 -63.70
C VAL A 219 42.15 -2.34 -63.12
N THR A 220 42.67 -2.53 -61.91
CA THR A 220 42.75 -3.83 -61.22
C THR A 220 41.65 -4.02 -60.18
N ALA A 221 41.14 -2.93 -59.60
CA ALA A 221 40.05 -2.99 -58.63
C ALA A 221 39.20 -1.70 -58.62
N THR A 222 37.93 -1.86 -58.29
CA THR A 222 36.98 -0.76 -58.09
C THR A 222 36.18 -0.98 -56.81
N SER A 223 35.82 0.12 -56.16
CA SER A 223 34.86 0.14 -55.06
C SER A 223 33.86 1.27 -55.31
N PRO A 224 32.56 1.02 -55.44
CA PRO A 224 31.90 -0.29 -55.42
C PRO A 224 32.41 -1.23 -56.53
N LEU A 225 32.33 -2.55 -56.27
CA LEU A 225 32.65 -3.56 -57.28
C LEU A 225 31.67 -3.45 -58.47
N SER A 226 32.12 -3.81 -59.67
CA SER A 226 31.25 -3.88 -60.85
C SER A 226 30.05 -4.79 -60.60
N GLY A 227 28.84 -4.29 -60.86
CA GLY A 227 27.58 -4.97 -60.60
C GLY A 227 27.09 -4.89 -59.15
N ALA A 228 27.75 -4.14 -58.26
CA ALA A 228 27.31 -4.00 -56.87
C ALA A 228 25.89 -3.42 -56.77
N VAL A 229 25.08 -3.95 -55.86
CA VAL A 229 23.72 -3.47 -55.57
C VAL A 229 23.64 -3.02 -54.11
N GLY A 230 22.75 -2.08 -53.80
CA GLY A 230 22.61 -1.58 -52.44
C GLY A 230 23.75 -0.66 -52.00
N VAL A 231 24.42 0.00 -52.95
CA VAL A 231 25.49 0.95 -52.65
C VAL A 231 24.89 2.17 -51.95
N GLY A 232 25.42 2.55 -50.79
CA GLY A 232 24.93 3.71 -50.06
C GLY A 232 24.99 4.96 -50.94
N PHE A 233 23.93 5.76 -50.96
CA PHE A 233 23.81 6.91 -51.89
C PHE A 233 24.87 8.02 -51.67
N LYS A 234 25.61 7.96 -50.54
CA LYS A 234 26.74 8.85 -50.20
C LYS A 234 28.13 8.21 -50.39
N THR A 235 28.20 7.05 -51.04
CA THR A 235 29.44 6.28 -51.14
C THR A 235 30.44 6.94 -52.10
N ASN A 236 31.71 6.98 -51.70
CA ASN A 236 32.80 7.38 -52.61
C ASN A 236 33.16 6.25 -53.57
N ILE A 237 33.52 6.60 -54.80
CA ILE A 237 34.04 5.65 -55.78
C ILE A 237 35.57 5.58 -55.64
N THR A 238 36.15 4.39 -55.65
CA THR A 238 37.60 4.19 -55.65
C THR A 238 38.01 3.35 -56.86
N ILE A 239 39.08 3.75 -57.53
CA ILE A 239 39.64 3.09 -58.71
C ILE A 239 41.12 2.83 -58.44
N THR A 240 41.55 1.57 -58.56
CA THR A 240 42.94 1.13 -58.40
C THR A 240 43.48 0.62 -59.73
N PHE A 241 44.68 1.06 -60.09
CA PHE A 241 45.39 0.69 -61.31
C PHE A 241 46.43 -0.42 -61.06
N SER A 242 46.94 -1.04 -62.12
CA SER A 242 48.00 -2.07 -62.09
C SER A 242 49.34 -1.52 -61.66
N GLU A 243 49.50 -0.20 -61.76
CA GLU A 243 50.72 0.55 -61.50
C GLU A 243 50.41 2.03 -61.22
N PRO A 244 51.39 2.84 -60.79
CA PRO A 244 51.26 4.29 -60.71
C PRO A 244 50.95 4.93 -62.07
N VAL A 245 49.88 5.73 -62.13
CA VAL A 245 49.46 6.45 -63.34
C VAL A 245 49.39 7.95 -63.09
N ASP A 246 49.59 8.73 -64.15
CA ASP A 246 49.16 10.11 -64.26
C ASP A 246 47.77 10.17 -64.90
N VAL A 247 46.90 11.02 -64.37
CA VAL A 247 45.53 11.21 -64.86
C VAL A 247 45.25 12.68 -65.17
N SER A 248 44.55 12.95 -66.28
CA SER A 248 44.12 14.30 -66.64
C SER A 248 42.95 14.77 -65.77
N THR A 249 42.46 16.00 -65.93
CA THR A 249 41.27 16.48 -65.19
C THR A 249 39.96 15.84 -65.65
N ALA A 250 39.95 15.13 -66.79
CA ALA A 250 38.74 14.54 -67.40
C ALA A 250 38.81 13.01 -67.52
N TRP A 251 39.68 12.35 -66.75
CA TRP A 251 39.98 10.92 -66.88
C TRP A 251 38.84 9.95 -66.52
N TYR A 252 37.73 10.46 -66.00
CA TYR A 252 36.55 9.67 -65.65
C TYR A 252 35.25 10.34 -66.09
N ALA A 253 34.21 9.53 -66.24
CA ALA A 253 32.82 9.96 -66.33
C ALA A 253 31.95 9.12 -65.41
N ILE A 254 31.10 9.76 -64.61
CA ILE A 254 30.07 9.09 -63.80
C ILE A 254 28.71 9.49 -64.38
N ALA A 255 27.95 8.52 -64.86
CA ALA A 255 26.63 8.72 -65.44
C ALA A 255 25.61 7.77 -64.81
N CYS A 256 24.58 8.34 -64.20
CA CYS A 256 23.52 7.61 -63.53
C CYS A 256 22.19 7.75 -64.26
N ALA A 257 21.38 6.71 -64.21
CA ALA A 257 20.15 6.60 -65.00
C ALA A 257 19.10 7.68 -64.65
N SER A 258 19.04 8.12 -63.39
CA SER A 258 18.03 9.06 -62.91
C SER A 258 18.59 10.45 -62.67
N SER A 259 19.73 10.56 -61.98
CA SER A 259 20.38 11.82 -61.61
C SER A 259 21.29 12.41 -62.69
N GLY A 260 21.61 11.66 -63.76
CA GLY A 260 22.43 12.11 -64.87
C GLY A 260 23.94 12.07 -64.56
N SER A 261 24.71 13.03 -65.06
CA SER A 261 26.16 13.05 -64.88
C SER A 261 26.58 13.65 -63.54
N HIS A 262 27.50 12.99 -62.83
CA HIS A 262 28.06 13.48 -61.56
C HIS A 262 29.47 14.03 -61.74
N ALA A 263 29.69 15.24 -61.23
CA ALA A 263 31.03 15.73 -60.91
C ALA A 263 31.51 15.08 -59.61
N ALA A 264 32.83 14.93 -59.45
CA ALA A 264 33.42 14.40 -58.23
C ALA A 264 34.68 15.17 -57.85
N ILE A 265 34.94 15.27 -56.54
CA ILE A 265 36.19 15.76 -55.99
C ILE A 265 37.14 14.56 -55.92
N GLN A 266 38.23 14.64 -56.69
CA GLN A 266 39.25 13.61 -56.73
C GLN A 266 40.26 13.78 -55.59
N SER A 267 40.67 12.66 -55.00
CA SER A 267 41.77 12.56 -54.03
C SER A 267 42.53 11.23 -54.23
N GLY A 268 43.70 11.08 -53.60
CA GLY A 268 44.55 9.89 -53.75
C GLY A 268 45.56 10.00 -54.90
N GLY A 269 45.96 8.85 -55.45
CA GLY A 269 47.01 8.67 -56.46
C GLY A 269 48.38 8.33 -55.88
N PRO A 270 49.34 7.85 -56.70
CA PRO A 270 49.23 7.64 -58.15
C PRO A 270 48.65 6.29 -58.58
N ALA A 271 48.52 5.30 -57.68
CA ALA A 271 47.98 3.97 -58.02
C ALA A 271 46.49 3.78 -57.68
N THR A 272 45.96 4.53 -56.70
CA THR A 272 44.56 4.44 -56.26
C THR A 272 43.95 5.82 -56.09
N TYR A 273 42.88 6.11 -56.82
CA TYR A 273 42.16 7.37 -56.75
C TYR A 273 40.77 7.18 -56.14
N SER A 274 40.35 8.15 -55.33
CA SER A 274 39.00 8.23 -54.77
C SER A 274 38.26 9.43 -55.35
N LEU A 275 37.06 9.18 -55.88
CA LEU A 275 36.13 10.16 -56.44
C LEU A 275 34.96 10.33 -55.47
N HIS A 276 34.89 11.50 -54.82
CA HIS A 276 33.78 11.89 -53.95
C HIS A 276 32.74 12.68 -54.75
N PRO A 277 31.55 12.14 -55.05
CA PRO A 277 30.53 12.86 -55.80
C PRO A 277 30.18 14.20 -55.15
N VAL A 278 30.10 15.28 -55.94
CA VAL A 278 29.75 16.63 -55.43
C VAL A 278 28.30 16.71 -54.98
N VAL A 279 27.43 15.92 -55.61
CA VAL A 279 26.03 15.70 -55.23
C VAL A 279 25.87 14.21 -54.98
N ASP A 280 25.26 13.87 -53.84
CA ASP A 280 24.91 12.49 -53.48
C ASP A 280 24.08 11.83 -54.60
N PHE A 281 24.22 10.52 -54.77
CA PHE A 281 23.43 9.77 -55.74
C PHE A 281 21.95 9.73 -55.34
N ALA A 282 21.05 9.52 -56.30
CA ALA A 282 19.65 9.21 -56.05
C ALA A 282 19.48 7.75 -55.59
N PHE A 283 18.37 7.44 -54.93
CA PHE A 283 18.03 6.06 -54.55
C PHE A 283 17.57 5.23 -55.77
N SER A 284 17.76 3.91 -55.69
CA SER A 284 17.37 2.92 -56.70
C SER A 284 17.89 3.21 -58.11
N GLU A 285 19.01 3.93 -58.24
CA GLU A 285 19.53 4.29 -59.55
C GLU A 285 20.76 3.48 -59.93
N SER A 286 20.87 3.19 -61.23
CA SER A 286 22.07 2.55 -61.77
C SER A 286 23.05 3.62 -62.24
N CYS A 287 24.25 3.59 -61.67
CA CYS A 287 25.36 4.46 -62.03
C CYS A 287 26.42 3.67 -62.79
N THR A 288 26.91 4.24 -63.88
CA THR A 288 28.01 3.72 -64.69
C THR A 288 29.20 4.66 -64.56
N VAL A 289 30.35 4.11 -64.23
CA VAL A 289 31.62 4.83 -64.14
C VAL A 289 32.51 4.36 -65.28
N THR A 290 32.99 5.30 -66.08
CA THR A 290 33.91 5.04 -67.18
C THR A 290 35.24 5.73 -66.88
N VAL A 291 36.32 4.96 -66.85
CA VAL A 291 37.70 5.43 -66.86
C VAL A 291 38.14 5.54 -68.31
N LEU A 292 38.53 6.74 -68.74
CA LEU A 292 38.90 7.05 -70.12
C LEU A 292 40.38 6.73 -70.35
N ALA A 293 40.65 5.73 -71.18
CA ALA A 293 42.00 5.22 -71.40
C ALA A 293 42.98 6.23 -72.01
N SER A 294 42.49 7.16 -72.84
CA SER A 294 43.33 8.21 -73.42
C SER A 294 43.84 9.23 -72.39
N GLU A 295 43.22 9.27 -71.22
CA GLU A 295 43.47 10.25 -70.17
C GLU A 295 44.23 9.67 -68.97
N VAL A 296 44.66 8.41 -69.07
CA VAL A 296 45.44 7.69 -68.07
C VAL A 296 46.72 7.18 -68.72
N THR A 297 47.86 7.62 -68.19
CA THR A 297 49.21 7.23 -68.65
C THR A 297 50.02 6.66 -67.50
N ASP A 298 50.86 5.65 -67.72
CA ASP A 298 51.80 5.19 -66.69
C ASP A 298 52.88 6.25 -66.39
N GLN A 299 53.54 6.07 -65.25
CA GLN A 299 54.62 6.96 -64.78
C GLN A 299 56.03 6.41 -65.02
N ASP A 300 56.17 5.20 -65.57
CA ASP A 300 57.48 4.57 -65.73
C ASP A 300 58.19 4.98 -67.04
N THR A 301 59.44 4.53 -67.19
CA THR A 301 60.31 4.92 -68.32
C THR A 301 60.54 3.78 -69.33
N ALA A 302 59.84 2.66 -69.21
CA ALA A 302 59.89 1.58 -70.20
C ALA A 302 59.06 1.98 -71.44
N ASP A 303 59.48 1.50 -72.62
CA ASP A 303 58.98 1.91 -73.95
C ASP A 303 57.67 1.15 -74.29
N PRO A 304 56.76 1.69 -75.14
CA PRO A 304 55.30 1.57 -75.04
C PRO A 304 54.75 0.14 -74.97
N PRO A 305 53.55 -0.03 -74.34
CA PRO A 305 52.47 0.98 -74.31
C PRO A 305 52.27 1.81 -73.02
N ASN A 306 52.42 3.15 -73.11
CA ASN A 306 52.25 4.10 -72.00
C ASN A 306 50.80 4.45 -71.58
N ASN A 307 49.82 4.13 -72.41
CA ASN A 307 48.41 4.45 -72.15
C ASN A 307 47.65 3.17 -71.83
N MET A 308 46.57 3.30 -71.05
CA MET A 308 45.62 2.20 -70.93
C MET A 308 45.18 1.71 -72.32
N ALA A 309 45.10 0.38 -72.49
CA ALA A 309 44.77 -0.21 -73.78
C ALA A 309 43.32 0.07 -74.24
N ALA A 310 42.38 0.26 -73.30
CA ALA A 310 40.97 0.54 -73.58
C ALA A 310 40.27 1.15 -72.36
N ASN A 311 39.18 1.90 -72.60
CA ASN A 311 38.34 2.43 -71.52
C ASN A 311 37.88 1.30 -70.60
N TYR A 312 37.90 1.54 -69.29
CA TYR A 312 37.36 0.60 -68.32
C TYR A 312 36.01 1.12 -67.82
N THR A 313 34.96 0.30 -67.92
CA THR A 313 33.62 0.68 -67.45
C THR A 313 33.11 -0.33 -66.45
N PHE A 314 32.55 0.18 -65.35
CA PHE A 314 31.83 -0.63 -64.37
C PHE A 314 30.55 0.10 -63.96
N SER A 315 29.59 -0.65 -63.44
CA SER A 315 28.33 -0.09 -62.95
C SER A 315 28.02 -0.55 -61.53
N PHE A 316 27.18 0.19 -60.84
CA PHE A 316 26.58 -0.21 -59.57
C PHE A 316 25.15 0.34 -59.47
N THR A 317 24.35 -0.20 -58.55
CA THR A 317 23.01 0.29 -58.24
C THR A 317 22.97 0.79 -56.79
N THR A 318 22.49 2.01 -56.59
CA THR A 318 22.34 2.58 -55.25
C THR A 318 21.23 1.87 -54.47
N GLU A 319 21.27 1.99 -53.15
CA GLU A 319 20.24 1.43 -52.28
C GLU A 319 18.85 1.97 -52.61
N ALA A 320 17.83 1.17 -52.29
CA ALA A 320 16.45 1.58 -52.51
C ALA A 320 16.06 2.72 -51.57
N ALA A 321 15.16 3.59 -52.02
CA ALA A 321 14.58 4.60 -51.15
C ALA A 321 13.89 3.88 -49.98
N PRO A 322 14.00 4.37 -48.74
CA PRO A 322 13.17 3.85 -47.67
C PRO A 322 11.69 3.95 -48.07
N PRO A 323 10.85 2.99 -47.66
CA PRO A 323 9.42 3.16 -47.82
C PRO A 323 8.96 4.45 -47.12
N PRO A 324 7.80 5.02 -47.52
CA PRO A 324 7.19 6.12 -46.79
C PRO A 324 7.19 5.86 -45.28
N ALA A 325 7.42 6.90 -44.49
CA ALA A 325 7.35 6.76 -43.05
C ALA A 325 5.94 6.34 -42.64
N THR A 326 5.85 5.42 -41.68
CA THR A 326 4.63 5.16 -40.92
C THR A 326 4.85 5.77 -39.55
N PHE A 327 4.01 6.73 -39.18
CA PHE A 327 4.12 7.45 -37.92
C PHE A 327 3.52 6.65 -36.77
N ILE A 328 3.93 6.96 -35.55
CA ILE A 328 3.57 6.13 -34.38
C ILE A 328 2.07 6.20 -34.10
N HIS A 329 1.42 7.35 -34.25
CA HIS A 329 -0.05 7.47 -34.14
C HIS A 329 -0.81 6.60 -35.14
N GLU A 330 -0.27 6.32 -36.34
CA GLU A 330 -0.89 5.39 -37.30
C GLU A 330 -0.76 3.93 -36.86
N ILE A 331 0.29 3.61 -36.09
CA ILE A 331 0.53 2.28 -35.52
C ILE A 331 -0.36 2.08 -34.30
N GLN A 332 -0.40 3.04 -33.39
CA GLN A 332 -1.24 2.97 -32.19
C GLN A 332 -2.73 2.99 -32.58
N GLY A 333 -3.15 4.03 -33.32
CA GLY A 333 -4.56 4.24 -33.67
C GLY A 333 -5.41 4.65 -32.46
N ALA A 334 -6.68 4.97 -32.72
CA ALA A 334 -7.67 5.31 -31.69
C ALA A 334 -8.49 4.07 -31.32
N THR A 335 -7.78 3.03 -30.86
CA THR A 335 -8.31 1.68 -30.55
C THR A 335 -7.34 0.93 -29.63
N HIS A 336 -7.82 0.08 -28.73
CA HIS A 336 -6.97 -0.80 -27.89
C HIS A 336 -6.18 -1.90 -28.63
N ILE A 337 -6.41 -2.07 -29.93
CA ILE A 337 -5.65 -3.01 -30.76
C ILE A 337 -5.18 -2.25 -31.97
N SER A 338 -3.87 -2.22 -32.18
CA SER A 338 -3.26 -1.55 -33.31
C SER A 338 -3.94 -1.93 -34.63
N PRO A 339 -4.36 -0.95 -35.47
CA PRO A 339 -4.87 -1.22 -36.82
C PRO A 339 -3.81 -1.85 -37.74
N LEU A 340 -2.53 -1.79 -37.34
CA LEU A 340 -1.39 -2.35 -38.05
C LEU A 340 -0.84 -3.62 -37.37
N ASN A 341 -1.54 -4.17 -36.38
CA ASN A 341 -1.12 -5.39 -35.68
C ASN A 341 -0.78 -6.51 -36.67
N GLY A 342 0.42 -7.06 -36.51
CA GLY A 342 0.96 -8.15 -37.30
C GLY A 342 1.63 -7.75 -38.61
N GLN A 343 1.53 -6.48 -39.03
CA GLN A 343 2.20 -5.97 -40.21
C GLN A 343 3.69 -5.69 -39.94
N THR A 344 4.53 -5.84 -40.97
CA THR A 344 5.95 -5.46 -40.92
C THR A 344 6.15 -4.15 -41.64
N LEU A 345 6.60 -3.14 -40.90
CA LEU A 345 6.79 -1.77 -41.38
C LEU A 345 8.28 -1.50 -41.59
N GLY A 346 8.60 -0.79 -42.68
CA GLY A 346 9.99 -0.61 -43.13
C GLY A 346 10.66 0.69 -42.68
N ASN A 347 9.89 1.67 -42.20
CA ASN A 347 10.38 3.00 -41.86
C ASN A 347 9.49 3.64 -40.78
N ILE A 348 9.85 3.45 -39.52
CA ILE A 348 9.20 4.09 -38.36
C ILE A 348 10.22 5.05 -37.74
N PRO A 349 10.09 6.37 -37.96
CA PRO A 349 10.97 7.37 -37.37
C PRO A 349 10.58 7.67 -35.91
N GLY A 350 11.54 8.10 -35.09
CA GLY A 350 11.24 8.64 -33.75
C GLY A 350 12.49 8.98 -32.95
N ILE A 351 12.29 9.57 -31.76
CA ILE A 351 13.32 9.85 -30.77
C ILE A 351 13.24 8.82 -29.64
N VAL A 352 14.38 8.25 -29.25
CA VAL A 352 14.45 7.37 -28.08
C VAL A 352 14.25 8.20 -26.80
N THR A 353 13.16 7.98 -26.08
CA THR A 353 12.79 8.76 -24.88
C THR A 353 13.23 8.08 -23.58
N ALA A 354 13.19 6.76 -23.53
CA ALA A 354 13.59 5.99 -22.35
C ALA A 354 14.12 4.59 -22.73
N LYS A 355 14.83 3.94 -21.81
CA LYS A 355 15.41 2.60 -22.02
C LYS A 355 15.04 1.67 -20.88
N ARG A 356 14.78 0.41 -21.20
CA ARG A 356 14.57 -0.70 -20.25
C ARG A 356 15.57 -1.83 -20.49
N SER A 357 15.52 -2.82 -19.61
CA SER A 357 16.40 -4.00 -19.66
C SER A 357 16.14 -4.93 -20.85
N ASN A 358 15.03 -4.77 -21.56
CA ASN A 358 14.57 -5.60 -22.67
C ASN A 358 14.20 -4.81 -23.94
N GLY A 359 14.34 -3.48 -23.93
CA GLY A 359 13.88 -2.61 -25.02
C GLY A 359 14.09 -1.12 -24.75
N PHE A 360 13.41 -0.29 -25.53
CA PHE A 360 13.42 1.17 -25.37
C PHE A 360 12.11 1.78 -25.87
N TYR A 361 11.75 2.95 -25.34
CA TYR A 361 10.60 3.72 -25.78
C TYR A 361 11.01 4.69 -26.89
N LEU A 362 10.18 4.77 -27.92
CA LEU A 362 10.34 5.61 -29.10
C LEU A 362 9.12 6.53 -29.19
N GLN A 363 9.34 7.82 -29.41
CA GLN A 363 8.25 8.78 -29.56
C GLN A 363 8.44 9.69 -30.77
N ASP A 364 7.36 10.03 -31.45
CA ASP A 364 7.38 10.95 -32.59
C ASP A 364 7.74 12.37 -32.12
N PRO A 365 8.79 13.02 -32.68
CA PRO A 365 9.10 14.41 -32.36
C PRO A 365 8.13 15.43 -32.97
N SER A 366 7.23 15.01 -33.86
CA SER A 366 6.24 15.84 -34.55
C SER A 366 4.85 15.24 -34.38
N PRO A 367 4.27 15.34 -33.17
CA PRO A 367 2.98 14.73 -32.85
C PRO A 367 1.87 15.29 -33.75
N ASP A 368 0.84 14.49 -33.99
CA ASP A 368 -0.37 14.95 -34.65
C ASP A 368 -1.23 15.81 -33.71
N SER A 369 -2.50 16.04 -34.09
CA SER A 369 -3.44 16.84 -33.28
C SER A 369 -4.55 16.02 -32.64
N ASP A 370 -4.52 14.69 -32.77
CA ASP A 370 -5.57 13.80 -32.29
C ASP A 370 -5.18 13.25 -30.90
N PRO A 371 -5.83 13.70 -29.81
CA PRO A 371 -5.53 13.18 -28.49
C PRO A 371 -5.91 11.70 -28.32
N ALA A 372 -6.63 11.08 -29.26
CA ALA A 372 -6.98 9.67 -29.22
C ALA A 372 -5.88 8.73 -29.73
N THR A 373 -4.79 9.25 -30.28
CA THR A 373 -3.68 8.42 -30.76
C THR A 373 -2.40 8.71 -29.99
N SER A 374 -1.75 7.65 -29.51
CA SER A 374 -0.45 7.77 -28.85
C SER A 374 0.66 8.04 -29.87
N GLU A 375 1.61 8.90 -29.49
CA GLU A 375 2.82 9.19 -30.26
C GLU A 375 4.02 8.38 -29.78
N GLY A 376 3.84 7.59 -28.72
CA GLY A 376 4.84 6.73 -28.10
C GLY A 376 4.62 5.27 -28.44
N ILE A 377 5.70 4.48 -28.48
CA ILE A 377 5.64 3.04 -28.68
C ILE A 377 6.85 2.36 -28.05
N PHE A 378 6.67 1.15 -27.55
CA PHE A 378 7.77 0.34 -27.03
C PHE A 378 8.43 -0.49 -28.14
N VAL A 379 9.76 -0.51 -28.17
CA VAL A 379 10.57 -1.31 -29.10
C VAL A 379 11.25 -2.44 -28.35
N PHE A 380 10.74 -3.66 -28.52
CA PHE A 380 11.23 -4.85 -27.84
C PHE A 380 12.47 -5.43 -28.53
N THR A 381 13.58 -5.52 -27.79
CA THR A 381 14.87 -6.02 -28.27
C THR A 381 15.35 -7.28 -27.56
N SER A 382 14.52 -7.90 -26.70
CA SER A 382 14.80 -9.08 -25.86
C SER A 382 15.94 -8.94 -24.83
N SER A 383 16.69 -7.84 -24.89
CA SER A 383 17.81 -7.49 -24.01
C SER A 383 18.06 -5.98 -24.08
N ALA A 384 18.84 -5.45 -23.14
CA ALA A 384 19.10 -4.02 -23.05
C ALA A 384 19.80 -3.54 -24.33
N PRO A 385 19.22 -2.57 -25.06
CA PRO A 385 19.74 -2.20 -26.37
C PRO A 385 21.00 -1.34 -26.23
N GLY A 386 22.16 -1.94 -26.52
CA GLY A 386 23.48 -1.28 -26.43
C GLY A 386 23.78 -0.32 -27.58
N SER A 387 23.03 -0.38 -28.69
CA SER A 387 23.26 0.42 -29.91
C SER A 387 22.63 1.82 -29.90
N VAL A 388 21.67 2.06 -29.00
CA VAL A 388 20.92 3.34 -28.88
C VAL A 388 21.05 3.95 -27.49
N THR A 389 20.94 5.28 -27.42
CA THR A 389 20.89 6.10 -26.21
C THR A 389 19.68 7.02 -26.24
N VAL A 390 19.18 7.43 -25.08
CA VAL A 390 18.13 8.46 -24.97
C VAL A 390 18.57 9.72 -25.72
N GLY A 391 17.65 10.29 -26.53
CA GLY A 391 17.91 11.42 -27.44
C GLY A 391 18.47 11.03 -28.81
N ASP A 392 18.72 9.74 -29.09
CA ASP A 392 19.02 9.30 -30.46
C ASP A 392 17.75 9.42 -31.33
N ALA A 393 17.89 10.01 -32.52
CA ALA A 393 16.88 9.93 -33.57
C ALA A 393 17.13 8.65 -34.36
N VAL A 394 16.14 7.78 -34.43
CA VAL A 394 16.27 6.48 -35.06
C VAL A 394 15.21 6.27 -36.13
N ARG A 395 15.54 5.37 -37.06
CA ARG A 395 14.59 4.72 -37.95
C ARG A 395 14.53 3.25 -37.61
N VAL A 396 13.33 2.74 -37.34
CA VAL A 396 13.09 1.34 -37.00
C VAL A 396 12.36 0.65 -38.15
N LYS A 397 12.84 -0.54 -38.54
CA LYS A 397 12.08 -1.52 -39.31
C LYS A 397 11.71 -2.66 -38.38
N ALA A 398 10.42 -2.92 -38.18
CA ALA A 398 9.96 -3.92 -37.21
C ALA A 398 8.58 -4.47 -37.60
N ARG A 399 8.15 -5.53 -36.91
CA ARG A 399 6.78 -6.03 -36.96
C ARG A 399 6.00 -5.45 -35.79
N VAL A 400 4.80 -4.94 -36.05
CA VAL A 400 3.87 -4.51 -35.00
C VAL A 400 3.26 -5.75 -34.34
N SER A 401 3.17 -5.76 -33.02
CA SER A 401 2.61 -6.86 -32.25
C SER A 401 1.88 -6.35 -31.03
N GLU A 402 0.77 -7.01 -30.71
CA GLU A 402 0.09 -6.87 -29.42
C GLU A 402 0.75 -7.79 -28.40
N PHE A 403 1.27 -7.23 -27.31
CA PHE A 403 1.82 -7.97 -26.19
C PHE A 403 0.88 -7.91 -24.99
N ARG A 404 0.50 -9.06 -24.44
CA ARG A 404 -0.35 -9.12 -23.23
C ARG A 404 0.51 -9.44 -22.01
N PRO A 405 0.75 -8.47 -21.10
CA PRO A 405 1.49 -8.73 -19.87
C PRO A 405 0.84 -9.87 -19.06
N GLY A 406 1.65 -10.78 -18.54
CA GLY A 406 1.17 -11.98 -17.83
C GLY A 406 0.63 -13.11 -18.72
N GLY A 407 0.55 -12.91 -20.04
CA GLY A 407 0.18 -13.94 -21.02
C GLY A 407 -1.29 -13.98 -21.41
N SER A 408 -1.63 -14.79 -22.42
CA SER A 408 -2.92 -14.78 -23.11
C SER A 408 -4.13 -15.21 -22.27
N SER A 409 -3.91 -15.83 -21.12
CA SER A 409 -4.98 -16.26 -20.19
C SER A 409 -5.39 -15.17 -19.19
N THR A 410 -4.65 -14.07 -19.12
CA THR A 410 -4.95 -12.96 -18.22
C THR A 410 -6.05 -12.06 -18.79
N ALA A 411 -6.71 -11.30 -17.92
CA ALA A 411 -7.68 -10.27 -18.27
C ALA A 411 -7.02 -8.88 -18.49
N ASN A 412 -5.69 -8.82 -18.54
CA ASN A 412 -4.93 -7.60 -18.82
C ASN A 412 -5.20 -7.09 -20.24
N LEU A 413 -5.12 -5.78 -20.50
CA LEU A 413 -5.03 -5.23 -21.86
C LEU A 413 -3.77 -5.75 -22.59
N THR A 414 -3.76 -5.62 -23.91
CA THR A 414 -2.51 -5.68 -24.67
C THR A 414 -1.83 -4.33 -24.68
N THR A 415 -0.54 -4.33 -25.01
CA THR A 415 0.25 -3.15 -25.33
C THR A 415 0.77 -3.28 -26.75
N THR A 416 0.81 -2.18 -27.50
CA THR A 416 1.34 -2.18 -28.86
C THR A 416 2.86 -2.06 -28.82
N GLU A 417 3.57 -3.05 -29.36
CA GLU A 417 5.03 -3.05 -29.41
C GLU A 417 5.60 -3.38 -30.80
N LEU A 418 6.84 -2.91 -31.02
CA LEU A 418 7.64 -3.22 -32.20
C LEU A 418 8.60 -4.37 -31.90
N VAL A 419 8.41 -5.51 -32.55
CA VAL A 419 9.21 -6.73 -32.37
C VAL A 419 10.12 -7.03 -33.57
N SER A 420 11.18 -7.79 -33.33
CA SER A 420 12.24 -8.10 -34.31
C SER A 420 12.82 -6.85 -35.00
N PRO A 421 13.21 -5.80 -34.25
CA PRO A 421 13.56 -4.51 -34.83
C PRO A 421 14.95 -4.53 -35.50
N ILE A 422 15.06 -3.83 -36.63
CA ILE A 422 16.32 -3.37 -37.22
C ILE A 422 16.37 -1.85 -37.03
N ILE A 423 17.36 -1.39 -36.28
CA ILE A 423 17.46 0.00 -35.81
C ILE A 423 18.60 0.70 -36.54
N THR A 424 18.30 1.83 -37.20
CA THR A 424 19.29 2.73 -37.80
C THR A 424 19.32 4.03 -37.00
N VAL A 425 20.46 4.37 -36.39
CA VAL A 425 20.64 5.68 -35.73
C VAL A 425 20.92 6.74 -36.80
N LEU A 426 20.08 7.77 -36.85
CA LEU A 426 20.17 8.87 -37.81
C LEU A 426 20.99 10.05 -37.26
N SER A 427 20.76 10.40 -35.99
CA SER A 427 21.51 11.43 -35.25
C SER A 427 21.49 11.11 -33.75
N ARG A 428 22.39 11.74 -32.98
CA ARG A 428 22.54 11.54 -31.54
C ARG A 428 22.38 12.84 -30.77
N GLY A 429 21.90 12.77 -29.53
CA GLY A 429 21.83 13.92 -28.63
C GLY A 429 20.79 14.99 -29.02
N ASN A 430 19.71 14.57 -29.67
CA ASN A 430 18.58 15.45 -29.99
C ASN A 430 17.79 15.78 -28.71
N ALA A 431 17.05 16.88 -28.73
CA ALA A 431 16.08 17.18 -27.68
C ALA A 431 14.98 16.11 -27.65
N LEU A 432 14.49 15.78 -26.46
CA LEU A 432 13.33 14.90 -26.31
C LEU A 432 12.05 15.64 -26.73
N PRO A 433 11.03 14.92 -27.24
CA PRO A 433 9.68 15.47 -27.33
C PRO A 433 9.22 16.05 -25.99
N ALA A 434 8.41 17.10 -26.03
CA ALA A 434 7.86 17.68 -24.80
C ALA A 434 6.96 16.64 -24.11
N ALA A 435 7.11 16.49 -22.80
CA ALA A 435 6.29 15.57 -22.02
C ALA A 435 4.83 16.07 -21.98
N THR A 436 3.87 15.17 -22.20
CA THR A 436 2.44 15.48 -22.07
C THR A 436 2.09 15.60 -20.59
N VAL A 437 1.60 16.77 -20.17
CA VAL A 437 1.15 16.96 -18.79
C VAL A 437 -0.17 16.22 -18.57
N ILE A 438 -0.23 15.37 -17.55
CA ILE A 438 -1.46 14.75 -17.04
C ILE A 438 -1.95 15.60 -15.87
N GLY A 439 -3.19 16.09 -15.96
CA GLY A 439 -3.80 17.01 -14.98
C GLY A 439 -3.86 18.46 -15.45
N LEU A 440 -3.87 19.39 -14.50
CA LEU A 440 -4.09 20.82 -14.74
C LEU A 440 -3.06 21.41 -15.70
N GLY A 441 -3.56 22.15 -16.70
CA GLY A 441 -2.72 22.74 -17.76
C GLY A 441 -2.29 21.75 -18.85
N GLY A 442 -2.70 20.48 -18.74
CA GLY A 442 -2.48 19.44 -19.74
C GLY A 442 -3.77 18.70 -20.11
N ARG A 443 -3.65 17.38 -20.27
CA ARG A 443 -4.78 16.48 -20.50
C ARG A 443 -5.37 16.06 -19.16
N MET A 444 -6.66 16.32 -18.96
CA MET A 444 -7.38 15.92 -17.74
C MET A 444 -7.87 14.47 -17.89
N PRO A 445 -7.49 13.55 -16.99
CA PRO A 445 -8.16 12.26 -16.89
C PRO A 445 -9.63 12.44 -16.52
N PRO A 446 -10.52 11.53 -16.94
CA PRO A 446 -11.82 11.36 -16.29
C PRO A 446 -11.66 11.15 -14.78
N THR A 447 -12.69 11.48 -14.01
CA THR A 447 -12.67 11.41 -12.53
C THR A 447 -13.66 10.38 -11.95
N ALA A 448 -14.22 9.51 -12.78
CA ALA A 448 -15.21 8.53 -12.31
C ALA A 448 -15.28 7.30 -13.23
N VAL A 449 -15.50 7.55 -14.53
CA VAL A 449 -15.76 6.48 -15.49
C VAL A 449 -14.44 5.87 -15.98
N ILE A 450 -14.27 4.58 -15.71
CA ILE A 450 -13.21 3.79 -16.36
C ILE A 450 -13.64 3.45 -17.79
N GLU A 451 -14.88 2.97 -17.94
CA GLU A 451 -15.51 2.54 -19.20
C GLU A 451 -17.02 2.42 -18.98
N ASP A 452 -17.86 3.00 -19.85
CA ASP A 452 -19.33 2.97 -19.71
C ASP A 452 -20.14 2.42 -20.90
N ASP A 453 -19.52 2.16 -22.05
CA ASP A 453 -20.23 1.78 -23.28
C ASP A 453 -19.79 0.43 -23.91
N ALA A 454 -18.67 -0.14 -23.43
CA ALA A 454 -18.24 -1.49 -23.74
C ALA A 454 -19.04 -2.54 -22.97
N THR A 455 -19.19 -3.72 -23.57
CA THR A 455 -19.77 -4.88 -22.90
C THR A 455 -18.91 -6.10 -23.19
N GLY A 456 -18.23 -6.59 -22.17
CA GLY A 456 -17.23 -7.64 -22.35
C GLY A 456 -15.90 -7.01 -22.70
N SER A 457 -15.29 -7.40 -23.82
CA SER A 457 -13.90 -7.00 -24.15
C SER A 457 -13.84 -5.64 -24.83
N VAL A 458 -13.18 -4.64 -24.21
CA VAL A 458 -12.92 -3.31 -24.79
C VAL A 458 -12.15 -3.38 -26.11
N GLU A 459 -11.33 -4.41 -26.29
CA GLU A 459 -10.63 -4.69 -27.56
C GLU A 459 -11.56 -5.00 -28.76
N THR A 460 -12.87 -5.19 -28.52
CA THR A 460 -13.83 -5.63 -29.56
C THR A 460 -15.20 -4.94 -29.50
N SER A 461 -15.45 -4.11 -28.49
CA SER A 461 -16.73 -3.46 -28.23
C SER A 461 -16.51 -2.13 -27.52
N GLY A 462 -17.47 -1.23 -27.59
CA GLY A 462 -17.36 0.13 -27.06
C GLY A 462 -16.86 1.11 -28.11
N VAL A 463 -16.87 2.39 -27.76
CA VAL A 463 -16.31 3.49 -28.56
C VAL A 463 -15.04 3.97 -27.89
N PHE A 464 -13.95 4.05 -28.65
CA PHE A 464 -12.71 4.61 -28.11
C PHE A 464 -12.85 6.13 -27.89
N ASP A 465 -13.07 6.57 -26.65
CA ASP A 465 -13.43 7.94 -26.30
C ASP A 465 -12.65 8.49 -25.06
N PRO A 466 -11.34 8.76 -25.18
CA PRO A 466 -10.46 9.14 -24.06
C PRO A 466 -10.81 10.43 -23.30
N ALA A 467 -11.86 11.14 -23.70
CA ALA A 467 -12.41 12.28 -22.96
C ALA A 467 -13.42 11.87 -21.87
N SER A 468 -14.07 10.71 -22.02
CA SER A 468 -15.06 10.16 -21.08
C SER A 468 -14.47 8.99 -20.30
N ASP A 469 -13.71 8.13 -20.97
CA ASP A 469 -13.28 6.86 -20.44
C ASP A 469 -11.81 6.85 -20.01
N GLY A 470 -11.60 6.52 -18.74
CA GLY A 470 -10.27 6.49 -18.13
C GLY A 470 -9.35 5.44 -18.74
N ILE A 471 -9.89 4.29 -19.17
CA ILE A 471 -9.11 3.24 -19.82
C ILE A 471 -8.55 3.72 -21.16
N ASP A 472 -9.37 4.42 -21.95
CA ASP A 472 -8.98 5.00 -23.24
C ASP A 472 -8.03 6.19 -23.07
N PHE A 473 -8.25 6.99 -22.03
CA PHE A 473 -7.39 8.12 -21.72
C PHE A 473 -5.93 7.68 -21.61
N TYR A 474 -5.63 6.64 -20.83
CA TYR A 474 -4.26 6.16 -20.67
C TYR A 474 -3.78 5.30 -21.83
N GLU A 475 -4.66 4.54 -22.50
CA GLU A 475 -4.32 3.84 -23.75
C GLU A 475 -3.82 4.84 -24.81
N SER A 476 -4.49 5.99 -24.95
CA SER A 476 -4.08 7.06 -25.88
C SER A 476 -2.76 7.75 -25.50
N LEU A 477 -2.18 7.39 -24.36
CA LEU A 477 -0.87 7.85 -23.89
C LEU A 477 0.18 6.73 -23.86
N GLU A 478 -0.15 5.51 -24.29
CA GLU A 478 0.72 4.34 -24.20
C GLU A 478 2.12 4.63 -24.75
N GLY A 479 3.17 4.41 -23.94
CA GLY A 479 4.56 4.62 -24.35
C GLY A 479 4.99 6.08 -24.51
N MET A 480 4.09 7.06 -24.34
CA MET A 480 4.43 8.48 -24.41
C MET A 480 5.18 8.93 -23.16
N LEU A 481 6.08 9.89 -23.34
CA LEU A 481 6.68 10.67 -22.25
C LEU A 481 5.62 11.61 -21.66
N VAL A 482 5.33 11.46 -20.38
CA VAL A 482 4.33 12.22 -19.62
C VAL A 482 4.94 12.91 -18.41
N GLN A 483 4.27 13.98 -17.96
CA GLN A 483 4.63 14.75 -16.78
C GLN A 483 3.45 14.78 -15.81
N ILE A 484 3.73 14.53 -14.53
CA ILE A 484 2.76 14.68 -13.43
C ILE A 484 3.28 15.77 -12.51
N ASN A 485 2.50 16.84 -12.31
CA ASN A 485 2.89 17.94 -11.44
C ASN A 485 2.55 17.63 -9.99
N ASP A 486 3.47 17.94 -9.07
CA ASP A 486 3.28 17.87 -7.62
C ASP A 486 2.44 16.64 -7.18
N PRO A 487 2.85 15.41 -7.55
CA PRO A 487 2.05 14.21 -7.30
C PRO A 487 1.96 13.95 -5.80
N VAL A 488 0.73 13.80 -5.30
CA VAL A 488 0.45 13.37 -3.92
C VAL A 488 0.23 11.86 -3.89
N ILE A 489 0.83 11.18 -2.92
CA ILE A 489 0.68 9.74 -2.71
C ILE A 489 -0.70 9.48 -2.08
N VAL A 490 -1.45 8.55 -2.68
CA VAL A 490 -2.83 8.23 -2.27
C VAL A 490 -3.02 6.80 -1.79
N GLY A 491 -2.03 5.94 -2.02
CA GLY A 491 -1.87 4.64 -1.39
C GLY A 491 -0.41 4.43 -0.98
N PRO A 492 -0.12 3.69 0.10
CA PRO A 492 1.26 3.47 0.54
C PRO A 492 2.07 2.69 -0.49
N THR A 493 3.40 2.80 -0.41
CA THR A 493 4.31 1.99 -1.23
C THR A 493 4.04 0.49 -1.03
N ASN A 494 3.83 -0.24 -2.14
CA ASN A 494 3.59 -1.67 -2.09
C ASN A 494 4.92 -2.49 -2.13
N SER A 495 4.82 -3.83 -2.10
CA SER A 495 5.99 -4.71 -2.10
C SER A 495 6.83 -4.69 -3.39
N PHE A 496 6.30 -4.13 -4.47
CA PHE A 496 6.99 -3.95 -5.75
C PHE A 496 7.60 -2.54 -5.89
N ASN A 497 7.46 -1.69 -4.87
CA ASN A 497 7.86 -0.29 -4.89
C ASN A 497 7.01 0.59 -5.84
N GLU A 498 5.82 0.12 -6.21
CA GLU A 498 4.83 0.88 -6.97
C GLU A 498 4.08 1.84 -6.05
N ILE A 499 3.81 3.06 -6.54
CA ILE A 499 3.27 4.14 -5.72
C ILE A 499 2.08 4.81 -6.44
N PRO A 500 0.84 4.61 -5.97
CA PRO A 500 -0.33 5.29 -6.48
C PRO A 500 -0.31 6.78 -6.13
N VAL A 501 -0.51 7.64 -7.12
CA VAL A 501 -0.51 9.10 -6.97
C VAL A 501 -1.68 9.76 -7.66
N LEU A 502 -1.98 11.00 -7.22
CA LEU A 502 -2.82 11.94 -7.95
C LEU A 502 -2.01 13.16 -8.40
N PRO A 503 -2.20 13.63 -9.65
CA PRO A 503 -1.60 14.88 -10.13
C PRO A 503 -2.07 16.11 -9.34
N ASP A 504 -1.28 17.18 -9.38
CA ASP A 504 -1.60 18.52 -8.90
C ASP A 504 -2.07 18.56 -7.43
N ASN A 505 -1.38 17.82 -6.56
CA ASN A 505 -1.74 17.58 -5.16
C ASN A 505 -3.17 17.00 -4.97
N GLY A 506 -3.75 16.37 -6.00
CA GLY A 506 -5.10 15.84 -5.98
C GLY A 506 -6.19 16.90 -5.88
N SER A 507 -5.90 18.16 -6.24
CA SER A 507 -6.79 19.31 -6.00
C SER A 507 -8.14 19.28 -6.74
N TRP A 508 -8.25 18.49 -7.81
CA TRP A 508 -9.44 18.34 -8.65
C TRP A 508 -10.05 16.93 -8.58
N ALA A 509 -9.40 16.02 -7.88
CA ALA A 509 -9.78 14.62 -7.76
C ALA A 509 -10.60 14.37 -6.49
N GLY A 510 -11.48 13.39 -6.52
CA GLY A 510 -12.22 12.98 -5.34
C GLY A 510 -13.47 12.13 -5.66
N PRO A 511 -14.09 11.56 -4.62
CA PRO A 511 -14.00 11.97 -3.22
C PRO A 511 -12.70 11.56 -2.50
N ARG A 512 -12.17 12.45 -1.66
CA ARG A 512 -10.89 12.28 -0.95
C ARG A 512 -11.13 11.88 0.51
N SER A 513 -10.25 11.06 1.09
CA SER A 513 -10.25 10.84 2.54
C SER A 513 -9.73 12.08 3.28
N ALA A 514 -10.04 12.21 4.58
CA ALA A 514 -9.50 13.31 5.39
C ALA A 514 -7.96 13.33 5.46
N ARG A 515 -7.35 12.18 5.18
CA ARG A 515 -5.94 11.88 5.42
C ARG A 515 -5.11 11.80 4.14
N GLY A 516 -5.72 12.05 2.98
CA GLY A 516 -5.03 12.22 1.70
C GLY A 516 -5.17 11.05 0.72
N GLY A 517 -5.99 10.07 1.02
CA GLY A 517 -6.37 8.98 0.10
C GLY A 517 -7.49 9.40 -0.87
N ILE A 518 -7.83 8.51 -1.81
CA ILE A 518 -8.99 8.65 -2.68
C ILE A 518 -9.93 7.47 -2.44
N LEU A 519 -11.21 7.76 -2.23
CA LEU A 519 -12.17 6.75 -1.79
C LEU A 519 -12.73 5.99 -2.98
N TYR A 520 -12.88 4.68 -2.84
CA TYR A 520 -13.67 3.88 -3.77
C TYR A 520 -15.07 3.66 -3.21
N GLY A 521 -15.93 4.67 -3.39
CA GLY A 521 -17.26 4.75 -2.78
C GLY A 521 -18.41 4.20 -3.62
N SER A 522 -18.17 3.81 -4.88
CA SER A 522 -19.19 3.20 -5.72
C SER A 522 -18.59 2.43 -6.90
N TYR A 523 -19.32 1.48 -7.49
CA TYR A 523 -18.91 0.83 -8.73
C TYR A 523 -18.96 1.74 -9.98
N ALA A 524 -19.58 2.92 -9.88
CA ALA A 524 -19.66 3.89 -10.98
C ALA A 524 -18.49 4.89 -10.97
N ASP A 525 -17.67 4.86 -9.92
CA ASP A 525 -16.51 5.73 -9.73
C ASP A 525 -15.29 4.86 -9.43
N GLY A 526 -14.54 4.55 -10.48
CA GLY A 526 -13.35 3.70 -10.45
C GLY A 526 -12.05 4.41 -10.11
N ASN A 527 -12.11 5.71 -9.79
CA ASN A 527 -10.95 6.58 -9.61
C ASN A 527 -9.95 6.55 -10.79
N PRO A 528 -10.37 6.71 -12.06
CA PRO A 528 -9.46 6.74 -13.22
C PRO A 528 -8.45 7.90 -13.19
N GLU A 529 -8.66 8.94 -12.38
CA GLU A 529 -7.68 10.01 -12.18
C GLU A 529 -6.41 9.57 -11.46
N ARG A 530 -6.43 8.40 -10.82
CA ARG A 530 -5.30 7.78 -10.12
C ARG A 530 -4.36 7.14 -11.13
N ILE A 531 -3.06 7.37 -10.94
CA ILE A 531 -2.01 6.73 -11.73
C ILE A 531 -0.93 6.14 -10.82
N ILE A 532 -0.35 5.01 -11.21
CA ILE A 532 0.75 4.38 -10.46
C ILE A 532 2.08 4.86 -11.05
N VAL A 533 3.04 5.24 -10.22
CA VAL A 533 4.43 5.41 -10.65
C VAL A 533 5.26 4.18 -10.29
N ASP A 534 6.17 3.78 -11.19
CA ASP A 534 7.01 2.57 -11.04
C ASP A 534 8.50 2.89 -11.35
N ASP A 535 9.38 2.15 -10.68
CA ASP A 535 10.83 2.34 -10.59
C ASP A 535 11.63 1.45 -11.57
N ALA A 536 10.95 0.79 -12.51
CA ALA A 536 11.58 -0.19 -13.40
C ALA A 536 12.65 0.40 -14.35
N ILE A 537 12.64 1.72 -14.58
CA ILE A 537 13.68 2.44 -15.35
C ILE A 537 14.73 3.07 -14.43
N VAL A 538 14.29 3.81 -13.41
CA VAL A 538 15.19 4.41 -12.41
C VAL A 538 14.68 4.10 -11.01
N PRO A 539 15.55 3.67 -10.09
CA PRO A 539 15.14 3.42 -8.71
C PRO A 539 14.72 4.73 -8.04
N PHE A 540 13.73 4.66 -7.16
CA PHE A 540 13.29 5.79 -6.36
C PHE A 540 12.93 5.42 -4.92
N PRO A 541 12.76 6.41 -4.01
CA PRO A 541 12.49 6.14 -2.60
C PRO A 541 11.17 5.36 -2.43
N GLY A 542 11.26 4.19 -1.79
CA GLY A 542 10.10 3.50 -1.21
C GLY A 542 9.83 3.95 0.21
N GLY A 543 8.92 3.28 0.91
CA GLY A 543 8.61 3.61 2.30
C GLY A 543 7.64 4.78 2.46
N LEU A 544 6.89 5.12 1.42
CA LEU A 544 5.99 6.28 1.41
C LEU A 544 4.61 5.90 1.92
N ASN A 545 3.98 6.84 2.62
CA ASN A 545 2.65 6.71 3.18
C ASN A 545 1.68 7.62 2.42
N VAL A 546 0.38 7.40 2.62
CA VAL A 546 -0.65 8.31 2.12
C VAL A 546 -0.39 9.75 2.60
N GLY A 547 -0.53 10.71 1.70
CA GLY A 547 -0.31 12.14 1.97
C GLY A 547 1.14 12.62 1.82
N ASP A 548 2.13 11.72 1.72
CA ASP A 548 3.46 12.10 1.21
C ASP A 548 3.33 12.66 -0.23
N HIS A 549 4.33 13.39 -0.73
CA HIS A 549 4.32 13.87 -2.12
C HIS A 549 5.72 13.85 -2.74
N PHE A 550 5.81 13.89 -4.07
CA PHE A 550 7.07 14.23 -4.73
C PHE A 550 7.18 15.73 -4.96
N ALA A 551 8.36 16.29 -4.70
CA ALA A 551 8.61 17.72 -4.88
C ALA A 551 8.64 18.09 -6.37
N GLY A 552 7.74 18.97 -6.80
CA GLY A 552 7.66 19.44 -8.19
C GLY A 552 7.12 18.37 -9.14
N SER A 553 7.41 18.53 -10.43
CA SER A 553 6.94 17.61 -11.45
C SER A 553 7.84 16.38 -11.57
N VAL A 554 7.22 15.22 -11.78
CA VAL A 554 7.89 13.97 -12.16
C VAL A 554 7.62 13.67 -13.63
N VAL A 555 8.58 13.04 -14.31
CA VAL A 555 8.51 12.73 -15.74
C VAL A 555 8.85 11.26 -15.97
N GLY A 556 8.01 10.58 -16.74
CA GLY A 556 8.16 9.16 -17.04
C GLY A 556 7.49 8.78 -18.36
N VAL A 557 7.55 7.50 -18.72
CA VAL A 557 6.82 6.95 -19.88
C VAL A 557 5.67 6.09 -19.42
N VAL A 558 4.53 6.14 -20.12
CA VAL A 558 3.38 5.31 -19.78
C VAL A 558 3.63 3.86 -20.20
N ASP A 559 3.37 2.93 -19.29
CA ASP A 559 3.38 1.49 -19.51
C ASP A 559 2.09 0.88 -18.95
N TYR A 560 1.86 -0.40 -19.22
CA TYR A 560 0.72 -1.12 -18.66
C TYR A 560 1.16 -2.51 -18.19
N ASN A 561 0.83 -2.84 -16.95
CA ASN A 561 1.10 -4.15 -16.37
C ASN A 561 0.14 -4.45 -15.21
N PHE A 562 -0.04 -5.73 -14.88
CA PHE A 562 -0.85 -6.16 -13.73
C PHE A 562 -2.26 -5.52 -13.62
N GLY A 563 -2.91 -5.19 -14.74
CA GLY A 563 -4.25 -4.60 -14.70
C GLY A 563 -4.28 -3.09 -14.44
N ASN A 564 -3.15 -2.41 -14.56
CA ASN A 564 -2.99 -0.99 -14.27
C ASN A 564 -2.09 -0.30 -15.30
N PHE A 565 -2.42 0.94 -15.62
CA PHE A 565 -1.46 1.85 -16.26
C PHE A 565 -0.47 2.36 -15.23
N MET A 566 0.79 2.48 -15.65
CA MET A 566 1.92 2.87 -14.82
C MET A 566 2.75 3.94 -15.53
N VAL A 567 3.40 4.82 -14.77
CA VAL A 567 4.35 5.80 -15.28
C VAL A 567 5.74 5.46 -14.78
N GLU A 568 6.57 5.01 -15.71
CA GLU A 568 7.94 4.58 -15.49
C GLU A 568 8.85 5.80 -15.41
N LEU A 569 9.28 6.17 -14.21
CA LEU A 569 10.01 7.42 -14.02
C LEU A 569 11.38 7.38 -14.71
N THR A 570 11.73 8.49 -15.35
CA THR A 570 13.02 8.64 -16.07
C THR A 570 14.09 9.36 -15.25
N SER A 571 13.70 9.91 -14.09
CA SER A 571 14.59 10.49 -13.09
C SER A 571 14.07 10.20 -11.68
N THR A 572 14.98 9.97 -10.73
CA THR A 572 14.62 9.73 -9.34
C THR A 572 13.93 10.96 -8.72
N PRO A 573 12.66 10.87 -8.28
CA PRO A 573 11.95 11.94 -7.61
C PRO A 573 12.48 12.17 -6.19
N VAL A 574 12.14 13.34 -5.62
CA VAL A 574 12.44 13.68 -4.22
C VAL A 574 11.14 13.61 -3.42
N ALA A 575 11.05 12.63 -2.52
CA ALA A 575 9.91 12.48 -1.62
C ALA A 575 9.94 13.53 -0.50
N VAL A 576 8.76 14.03 -0.16
CA VAL A 576 8.51 14.99 0.93
C VAL A 576 7.45 14.39 1.86
N PRO A 577 7.74 14.23 3.16
CA PRO A 577 6.79 13.66 4.10
C PRO A 577 5.53 14.54 4.28
N GLY A 578 4.36 13.90 4.26
CA GLY A 578 3.06 14.51 4.58
C GLY A 578 2.79 14.60 6.08
N GLY A 579 3.59 13.92 6.91
CA GLY A 579 3.48 13.97 8.37
C GLY A 579 2.34 13.12 8.93
N LEU A 580 1.93 12.06 8.22
CA LEU A 580 0.89 11.14 8.65
C LEU A 580 1.24 10.50 10.01
N THR A 581 0.28 10.47 10.93
CA THR A 581 0.43 9.86 12.26
C THR A 581 -0.66 8.83 12.50
N ARG A 582 -0.30 7.73 13.17
CA ARG A 582 -1.23 6.68 13.59
C ARG A 582 -2.29 7.26 14.53
N GLU A 583 -3.55 6.97 14.25
CA GLU A 583 -4.69 7.42 15.04
C GLU A 583 -4.79 6.68 16.38
N THR A 584 -5.52 7.27 17.32
CA THR A 584 -5.87 6.63 18.58
C THR A 584 -7.33 6.89 18.87
N THR A 585 -8.08 5.82 19.12
CA THR A 585 -9.48 5.95 19.53
C THR A 585 -9.60 6.64 20.87
N ARG A 586 -10.78 7.23 21.10
CA ARG A 586 -11.08 7.88 22.37
C ARG A 586 -11.10 6.87 23.51
N VAL A 587 -10.83 7.35 24.72
CA VAL A 587 -10.89 6.52 25.92
C VAL A 587 -12.35 6.15 26.21
N PRO A 588 -12.69 4.85 26.35
CA PRO A 588 -14.04 4.43 26.72
C PRO A 588 -14.49 5.03 28.07
N GLY A 589 -15.76 5.39 28.18
CA GLY A 589 -16.39 5.73 29.45
C GLY A 589 -16.42 4.56 30.43
N VAL A 590 -16.65 4.83 31.72
CA VAL A 590 -16.62 3.81 32.78
C VAL A 590 -17.72 2.74 32.64
N THR A 591 -18.78 3.04 31.88
CA THR A 591 -19.91 2.16 31.59
C THR A 591 -19.98 1.74 30.12
N ASP A 592 -19.05 2.22 29.27
CA ASP A 592 -19.06 1.87 27.86
C ASP A 592 -18.57 0.44 27.67
N LEU A 593 -19.26 -0.33 26.84
CA LEU A 593 -18.74 -1.60 26.35
C LEU A 593 -17.96 -1.34 25.06
N SER A 594 -16.63 -1.45 25.13
CA SER A 594 -15.76 -1.37 23.97
C SER A 594 -15.58 -2.73 23.29
N LEU A 595 -15.89 -2.79 22.00
CA LEU A 595 -15.75 -3.95 21.14
C LEU A 595 -14.91 -3.55 19.91
N ALA A 596 -14.03 -4.43 19.45
CA ALA A 596 -13.22 -4.18 18.27
C ALA A 596 -13.22 -5.37 17.30
N THR A 597 -12.93 -5.10 16.04
CA THR A 597 -12.51 -6.10 15.04
C THR A 597 -11.13 -5.72 14.51
N PHE A 598 -10.26 -6.72 14.27
CA PHE A 598 -8.90 -6.48 13.79
C PHE A 598 -8.36 -7.67 13.01
N ASN A 599 -8.33 -7.55 11.68
CA ASN A 599 -7.57 -8.44 10.81
C ASN A 599 -6.07 -8.22 11.05
N VAL A 600 -5.35 -9.27 11.47
CA VAL A 600 -3.91 -9.22 11.82
C VAL A 600 -2.97 -9.78 10.74
N GLN A 601 -3.47 -9.96 9.52
CA GLN A 601 -2.72 -10.33 8.32
C GLN A 601 -1.86 -11.60 8.47
N ASN A 602 -2.47 -12.77 8.28
CA ASN A 602 -1.87 -14.10 8.31
C ASN A 602 -0.97 -14.32 9.53
N LEU A 603 -1.43 -13.93 10.73
CA LEU A 603 -0.61 -13.97 11.93
C LEU A 603 -0.36 -15.42 12.35
N ASP A 604 0.90 -15.83 12.40
CA ASP A 604 1.31 -17.17 12.82
C ASP A 604 2.46 -17.16 13.84
N ALA A 605 2.71 -18.30 14.50
CA ALA A 605 3.73 -18.36 15.53
C ALA A 605 5.17 -18.22 15.00
N ASN A 606 5.43 -18.28 13.70
CA ASN A 606 6.75 -18.05 13.11
C ASN A 606 7.02 -16.59 12.77
N ASP A 607 6.01 -15.73 12.83
CA ASP A 607 6.17 -14.31 12.58
C ASP A 607 7.22 -13.66 13.52
N PRO A 608 7.95 -12.63 13.05
CA PRO A 608 8.94 -11.94 13.87
C PRO A 608 8.35 -11.38 15.17
N PRO A 609 9.09 -11.43 16.30
CA PRO A 609 8.63 -10.84 17.56
C PRO A 609 8.22 -9.35 17.46
N SER A 610 8.80 -8.61 16.51
CA SER A 610 8.44 -7.22 16.23
C SER A 610 7.00 -7.07 15.74
N LYS A 611 6.46 -7.99 14.93
CA LYS A 611 5.06 -7.94 14.47
C LYS A 611 4.11 -8.06 15.66
N PHE A 612 4.32 -9.07 16.52
CA PHE A 612 3.54 -9.23 17.76
C PHE A 612 3.65 -8.01 18.68
N ALA A 613 4.85 -7.43 18.85
CA ALA A 613 5.04 -6.24 19.66
C ALA A 613 4.26 -5.04 19.11
N THR A 614 4.27 -4.81 17.79
CA THR A 614 3.48 -3.74 17.17
C THR A 614 1.98 -3.99 17.33
N LEU A 615 1.49 -5.22 17.11
CA LEU A 615 0.07 -5.55 17.32
C LEU A 615 -0.37 -5.33 18.78
N GLY A 616 0.46 -5.76 19.75
CA GLY A 616 0.21 -5.53 21.17
C GLY A 616 0.16 -4.04 21.52
N ASP A 617 1.09 -3.24 20.98
CA ASP A 617 1.12 -1.78 21.16
C ASP A 617 -0.12 -1.11 20.57
N LEU A 618 -0.52 -1.45 19.34
CA LEU A 618 -1.72 -0.92 18.70
C LEU A 618 -2.97 -1.23 19.51
N ILE A 619 -3.14 -2.47 19.97
CA ILE A 619 -4.30 -2.88 20.79
C ILE A 619 -4.37 -2.08 22.09
N VAL A 620 -3.23 -1.84 22.75
CA VAL A 620 -3.20 -1.17 24.06
C VAL A 620 -3.31 0.34 23.91
N ASN A 621 -2.49 0.94 23.06
CA ASN A 621 -2.28 2.38 23.01
C ASN A 621 -3.18 3.07 22.00
N ASN A 622 -3.43 2.47 20.84
CA ASN A 622 -4.27 3.04 19.78
C ASN A 622 -5.74 2.64 19.93
N LEU A 623 -6.04 1.37 20.24
CA LEU A 623 -7.42 0.88 20.45
C LEU A 623 -7.92 1.00 21.90
N ARG A 624 -7.06 1.48 22.82
CA ARG A 624 -7.37 1.66 24.25
C ARG A 624 -7.80 0.37 24.96
N ALA A 625 -7.20 -0.76 24.58
CA ALA A 625 -7.44 -2.09 25.15
C ALA A 625 -8.95 -2.45 25.24
N PRO A 626 -9.63 -2.66 24.09
CA PRO A 626 -11.07 -2.93 24.03
C PRO A 626 -11.49 -4.10 24.93
N ARG A 627 -12.71 -4.08 25.48
CA ARG A 627 -13.19 -5.14 26.38
C ARG A 627 -13.27 -6.50 25.66
N ILE A 628 -13.64 -6.47 24.38
CA ILE A 628 -13.77 -7.63 23.50
C ILE A 628 -13.13 -7.28 22.15
N ILE A 629 -12.42 -8.23 21.55
CA ILE A 629 -11.82 -8.08 20.22
C ILE A 629 -12.15 -9.34 19.42
N ALA A 630 -12.81 -9.19 18.28
CA ALA A 630 -12.81 -10.19 17.21
C ALA A 630 -11.49 -10.04 16.44
N VAL A 631 -10.72 -11.11 16.36
CA VAL A 631 -9.43 -11.10 15.65
C VAL A 631 -9.52 -12.08 14.48
N GLU A 632 -9.34 -11.58 13.27
CA GLU A 632 -9.34 -12.33 12.03
C GLU A 632 -7.90 -12.69 11.63
N GLU A 633 -7.73 -13.61 10.68
CA GLU A 633 -6.40 -13.99 10.16
C GLU A 633 -5.44 -14.64 11.17
N VAL A 634 -5.96 -15.33 12.18
CA VAL A 634 -5.13 -16.14 13.09
C VAL A 634 -4.86 -17.51 12.47
N GLN A 635 -3.59 -17.80 12.22
CA GLN A 635 -3.10 -19.07 11.67
C GLN A 635 -2.62 -20.06 12.73
N ASP A 636 -2.30 -21.26 12.24
CA ASP A 636 -1.82 -22.39 13.01
C ASP A 636 -0.47 -22.09 13.68
N ASN A 637 -0.09 -22.95 14.62
CA ASN A 637 1.18 -22.85 15.34
C ASN A 637 2.42 -22.98 14.43
N ASP A 638 2.24 -23.39 13.19
CA ASP A 638 3.27 -23.56 12.17
C ASP A 638 2.97 -22.81 10.86
N GLY A 639 2.00 -21.89 10.90
CA GLY A 639 1.65 -21.00 9.79
C GLY A 639 1.17 -21.74 8.55
N ALA A 640 1.61 -21.31 7.37
CA ALA A 640 1.23 -21.89 6.07
C ALA A 640 1.84 -23.28 5.77
N THR A 641 2.43 -23.96 6.76
CA THR A 641 3.02 -25.27 6.56
C THR A 641 1.93 -26.34 6.47
N ASP A 642 1.64 -26.83 5.26
CA ASP A 642 0.67 -27.92 5.05
C ASP A 642 1.19 -29.28 5.58
N ASN A 643 0.97 -29.54 6.87
CA ASN A 643 1.37 -30.78 7.55
C ASN A 643 0.28 -31.38 8.47
N GLY A 644 -0.93 -30.82 8.45
CA GLY A 644 -2.06 -31.28 9.25
C GLY A 644 -2.25 -30.62 10.62
N VAL A 645 -1.38 -29.68 11.02
CA VAL A 645 -1.55 -28.92 12.27
C VAL A 645 -2.66 -27.88 12.09
N VAL A 646 -3.65 -27.92 12.98
CA VAL A 646 -4.78 -26.97 13.00
C VAL A 646 -4.88 -26.20 14.32
N ASP A 647 -3.95 -26.40 15.26
CA ASP A 647 -3.95 -25.70 16.55
C ASP A 647 -3.26 -24.34 16.41
N ALA A 648 -3.83 -23.29 17.00
CA ALA A 648 -3.29 -21.92 17.02
C ALA A 648 -2.92 -21.41 18.43
N SER A 649 -2.93 -22.30 19.44
CA SER A 649 -2.69 -21.90 20.83
C SER A 649 -1.38 -21.14 21.07
N ALA A 650 -0.30 -21.48 20.35
CA ALA A 650 0.98 -20.79 20.44
C ALA A 650 0.94 -19.40 19.80
N THR A 651 0.28 -19.27 18.64
CA THR A 651 0.05 -17.98 17.96
C THR A 651 -0.73 -17.02 18.85
N ILE A 652 -1.85 -17.47 19.41
CA ILE A 652 -2.71 -16.68 20.30
C ILE A 652 -1.97 -16.30 21.58
N LYS A 653 -1.17 -17.22 22.14
CA LYS A 653 -0.37 -16.94 23.33
C LYS A 653 0.64 -15.82 23.06
N LYS A 654 1.32 -15.83 21.90
CA LYS A 654 2.27 -14.76 21.56
C LYS A 654 1.60 -13.40 21.45
N LEU A 655 0.41 -13.33 20.85
CA LEU A 655 -0.36 -12.09 20.76
C LEU A 655 -0.78 -11.57 22.15
N THR A 656 -1.34 -12.45 22.98
CA THR A 656 -1.78 -12.07 24.34
C THR A 656 -0.61 -11.71 25.26
N ASP A 657 0.54 -12.38 25.15
CA ASP A 657 1.77 -12.02 25.85
C ASP A 657 2.27 -10.63 25.38
N ALA A 658 2.20 -10.32 24.09
CA ALA A 658 2.63 -9.02 23.56
C ALA A 658 1.71 -7.88 24.01
N ILE A 659 0.39 -8.10 24.08
CA ILE A 659 -0.56 -7.14 24.67
C ILE A 659 -0.20 -6.85 26.13
N GLN A 660 0.09 -7.88 26.94
CA GLN A 660 0.53 -7.69 28.32
C GLN A 660 1.87 -6.95 28.41
N ALA A 661 2.82 -7.27 27.52
CA ALA A 661 4.12 -6.62 27.47
C ALA A 661 4.04 -5.12 27.11
N ALA A 662 3.04 -4.72 26.30
CA ALA A 662 2.73 -3.34 25.99
C ALA A 662 2.04 -2.58 27.17
N GLY A 663 1.78 -3.26 28.29
CA GLY A 663 1.10 -2.70 29.47
C GLY A 663 -0.42 -2.92 29.46
N GLY A 664 -0.93 -3.74 28.55
CA GLY A 664 -2.34 -4.08 28.42
C GLY A 664 -2.84 -5.08 29.46
N PRO A 665 -4.15 -5.34 29.49
CA PRO A 665 -4.75 -6.32 30.37
C PRO A 665 -4.46 -7.76 29.90
N THR A 666 -4.72 -8.72 30.79
CA THR A 666 -4.82 -10.13 30.40
C THR A 666 -6.15 -10.37 29.69
N TYR A 667 -6.09 -10.96 28.50
CA TYR A 667 -7.25 -11.45 27.75
C TYR A 667 -7.37 -12.96 27.88
N ASP A 668 -8.59 -13.43 28.11
CA ASP A 668 -9.01 -14.80 27.80
C ASP A 668 -9.37 -14.88 26.31
N TYR A 669 -9.38 -16.10 25.75
CA TYR A 669 -9.76 -16.30 24.34
C TYR A 669 -10.73 -17.46 24.13
N ARG A 670 -11.49 -17.42 23.03
CA ARG A 670 -12.27 -18.53 22.51
C ARG A 670 -12.03 -18.70 21.01
N GLN A 671 -11.87 -19.96 20.59
CA GLN A 671 -11.70 -20.35 19.19
C GLN A 671 -12.36 -21.72 18.95
N ILE A 672 -12.47 -22.10 17.67
CA ILE A 672 -12.72 -23.47 17.22
C ILE A 672 -11.67 -23.78 16.16
N ASP A 673 -10.93 -24.89 16.31
CA ASP A 673 -9.93 -25.28 15.31
C ASP A 673 -10.61 -25.54 13.96
N PRO A 674 -10.02 -25.12 12.83
CA PRO A 674 -10.58 -25.42 11.51
C PRO A 674 -10.41 -26.90 11.12
N VAL A 675 -11.00 -27.31 9.99
CA VAL A 675 -10.67 -28.59 9.36
C VAL A 675 -9.53 -28.35 8.38
N ASN A 676 -8.47 -29.17 8.47
CA ASN A 676 -7.27 -29.05 7.63
C ASN A 676 -7.64 -28.91 6.14
N ASP A 677 -7.11 -27.86 5.49
CA ASP A 677 -7.29 -27.51 4.07
C ASP A 677 -8.73 -27.24 3.60
N GLN A 678 -9.71 -27.20 4.50
CA GLN A 678 -11.10 -26.91 4.13
C GLN A 678 -11.53 -25.50 4.52
N ASP A 679 -10.89 -24.93 5.53
CA ASP A 679 -11.05 -23.55 5.96
C ASP A 679 -9.89 -22.73 5.37
N GLY A 680 -10.22 -21.88 4.39
CA GLY A 680 -9.22 -21.25 3.52
C GLY A 680 -8.66 -19.92 4.02
N GLY A 681 -7.96 -19.23 3.12
CA GLY A 681 -7.11 -18.07 3.40
C GLY A 681 -5.82 -18.20 2.59
N GLU A 682 -4.68 -18.21 3.28
CA GLU A 682 -3.38 -18.57 2.72
C GLU A 682 -3.29 -20.09 2.45
N PRO A 683 -2.80 -20.53 1.28
CA PRO A 683 -2.60 -21.96 1.02
C PRO A 683 -1.74 -22.67 2.08
N GLY A 684 -2.26 -23.76 2.63
CA GLY A 684 -1.61 -24.56 3.68
C GLY A 684 -1.81 -24.02 5.11
N GLY A 685 -2.25 -22.76 5.27
CA GLY A 685 -2.59 -22.19 6.58
C GLY A 685 -4.09 -22.26 6.84
N ASN A 686 -4.48 -22.79 8.00
CA ASN A 686 -5.89 -22.90 8.36
C ASN A 686 -6.35 -21.63 9.10
N ILE A 687 -6.79 -20.59 8.39
CA ILE A 687 -7.15 -19.32 9.03
C ILE A 687 -8.45 -19.44 9.84
N ARG A 688 -8.50 -18.77 11.00
CA ARG A 688 -9.72 -18.65 11.82
C ARG A 688 -9.95 -17.24 12.37
N GLN A 689 -11.17 -17.04 12.87
CA GLN A 689 -11.55 -15.93 13.73
C GLN A 689 -11.48 -16.40 15.18
N ILE A 690 -11.07 -15.51 16.09
CA ILE A 690 -11.09 -15.76 17.52
C ILE A 690 -11.73 -14.57 18.25
N PHE A 691 -12.19 -14.81 19.47
CA PHE A 691 -12.52 -13.73 20.41
C PHE A 691 -11.44 -13.62 21.47
N LEU A 692 -10.90 -12.42 21.68
CA LEU A 692 -10.20 -12.04 22.90
C LEU A 692 -11.16 -11.24 23.78
N PHE A 693 -11.25 -11.54 25.07
CA PHE A 693 -12.12 -10.81 26.00
C PHE A 693 -11.55 -10.79 27.41
N ARG A 694 -11.98 -9.82 28.21
CA ARG A 694 -11.63 -9.72 29.63
C ARG A 694 -12.90 -9.88 30.47
N SER A 695 -12.94 -10.87 31.37
CA SER A 695 -14.09 -11.13 32.26
C SER A 695 -14.14 -10.15 33.44
N GLY A 696 -15.30 -10.04 34.11
CA GLY A 696 -15.51 -9.14 35.26
C GLY A 696 -16.34 -7.90 34.91
N ASP A 697 -16.58 -6.99 35.85
CA ASP A 697 -17.33 -5.73 35.62
C ASP A 697 -18.60 -5.94 34.78
N GLY A 698 -19.39 -6.96 35.15
CA GLY A 698 -20.62 -7.33 34.46
C GLY A 698 -20.46 -8.18 33.19
N LEU A 699 -19.27 -8.26 32.57
CA LEU A 699 -19.02 -9.08 31.39
C LEU A 699 -18.62 -10.52 31.74
N ALA A 700 -19.30 -11.49 31.13
CA ALA A 700 -18.92 -12.90 31.16
C ALA A 700 -19.23 -13.60 29.82
N PHE A 701 -18.32 -14.46 29.36
CA PHE A 701 -18.56 -15.34 28.22
C PHE A 701 -19.47 -16.50 28.64
N VAL A 702 -20.48 -16.83 27.84
CA VAL A 702 -21.38 -17.95 28.10
C VAL A 702 -20.85 -19.19 27.39
N ASP A 703 -20.09 -20.02 28.10
CA ASP A 703 -19.57 -21.27 27.55
C ASP A 703 -20.65 -22.36 27.53
N ARG A 704 -21.00 -22.85 26.33
CA ARG A 704 -21.83 -24.04 26.13
C ARG A 704 -21.11 -25.06 25.24
N PRO A 705 -20.85 -26.28 25.74
CA PRO A 705 -20.04 -27.26 25.04
C PRO A 705 -20.73 -27.81 23.79
N GLY A 706 -19.94 -28.37 22.87
CA GLY A 706 -20.43 -29.08 21.68
C GLY A 706 -20.06 -28.41 20.36
N GLY A 707 -19.55 -27.17 20.40
CA GLY A 707 -18.98 -26.51 19.22
C GLY A 707 -17.76 -27.26 18.71
N THR A 708 -17.78 -27.64 17.44
CA THR A 708 -16.66 -28.25 16.70
C THR A 708 -16.56 -27.60 15.32
N SER A 709 -15.51 -27.93 14.57
CA SER A 709 -15.29 -27.41 13.20
C SER A 709 -16.43 -27.74 12.23
N THR A 710 -17.21 -28.78 12.53
CA THR A 710 -18.27 -29.32 11.65
C THR A 710 -19.66 -29.32 12.29
N SER A 711 -19.82 -28.85 13.53
CA SER A 711 -21.13 -28.75 14.17
C SER A 711 -21.71 -27.35 14.05
N ALA A 712 -22.96 -27.25 13.58
CA ALA A 712 -23.69 -26.00 13.58
C ALA A 712 -24.19 -25.68 14.99
N THR A 713 -24.00 -24.44 15.44
CA THR A 713 -24.76 -23.90 16.57
C THR A 713 -26.16 -23.51 16.10
N ALA A 714 -27.13 -23.65 16.98
CA ALA A 714 -28.53 -23.31 16.72
C ALA A 714 -29.03 -22.30 17.75
N VAL A 715 -29.99 -21.47 17.36
CA VAL A 715 -30.65 -20.54 18.29
C VAL A 715 -31.87 -21.22 18.89
N THR A 716 -31.94 -21.22 20.21
CA THR A 716 -33.01 -21.83 21.01
C THR A 716 -33.77 -20.77 21.79
N ASN A 717 -35.08 -20.96 21.96
CA ASN A 717 -35.91 -20.07 22.76
C ASN A 717 -36.03 -20.62 24.19
N VAL A 718 -35.41 -19.93 25.15
CA VAL A 718 -35.49 -20.25 26.57
C VAL A 718 -36.29 -19.16 27.27
N GLY A 719 -37.60 -19.37 27.40
CA GLY A 719 -38.48 -18.46 28.14
C GLY A 719 -38.65 -17.07 27.50
N GLY A 720 -38.55 -16.97 26.18
CA GLY A 720 -38.59 -15.71 25.43
C GLY A 720 -37.23 -15.07 25.18
N SER A 721 -36.15 -15.65 25.72
CA SER A 721 -34.78 -15.21 25.48
C SER A 721 -34.07 -16.13 24.47
N PRO A 722 -33.42 -15.59 23.42
CA PRO A 722 -32.61 -16.39 22.52
C PRO A 722 -31.37 -16.91 23.26
N GLN A 723 -30.99 -18.16 23.01
CA GLN A 723 -29.74 -18.75 23.52
C GLN A 723 -29.10 -19.64 22.46
N LEU A 724 -27.78 -19.57 22.34
CA LEU A 724 -27.03 -20.46 21.45
C LEU A 724 -26.96 -21.88 22.04
N SER A 725 -27.16 -22.90 21.21
CA SER A 725 -26.99 -24.30 21.64
C SER A 725 -25.54 -24.64 21.97
N GLN A 726 -24.59 -23.94 21.32
CA GLN A 726 -23.14 -24.07 21.50
C GLN A 726 -22.51 -22.67 21.46
N SER A 727 -21.62 -22.37 22.40
CA SER A 727 -20.94 -21.07 22.50
C SER A 727 -19.54 -21.29 23.09
N PRO A 728 -18.45 -21.03 22.34
CA PRO A 728 -18.47 -20.61 20.93
C PRO A 728 -19.08 -21.67 19.99
N GLY A 729 -19.57 -21.23 18.83
CA GLY A 729 -20.18 -22.09 17.80
C GLY A 729 -19.91 -21.62 16.37
N ARG A 730 -20.34 -22.39 15.37
CA ARG A 730 -20.22 -22.07 13.92
C ARG A 730 -21.60 -21.96 13.26
N ILE A 731 -21.75 -21.10 12.26
CA ILE A 731 -22.97 -20.98 11.43
C ILE A 731 -22.88 -21.96 10.27
N ASP A 732 -23.75 -22.97 10.27
CA ASP A 732 -23.90 -23.97 9.20
C ASP A 732 -22.57 -24.39 8.52
N PRO A 733 -21.59 -24.93 9.28
CA PRO A 733 -20.21 -25.14 8.80
C PRO A 733 -20.07 -26.17 7.66
N ALA A 734 -21.12 -26.95 7.37
CA ALA A 734 -21.12 -27.91 6.28
C ALA A 734 -21.63 -27.32 4.94
N ASN A 735 -22.08 -26.06 4.94
CA ASN A 735 -22.62 -25.41 3.76
C ASN A 735 -21.53 -25.13 2.71
N GLY A 736 -21.86 -25.33 1.43
CA GLY A 736 -20.95 -25.07 0.30
C GLY A 736 -20.50 -23.61 0.19
N ALA A 737 -21.25 -22.66 0.77
CA ALA A 737 -20.86 -21.25 0.85
C ALA A 737 -19.50 -21.06 1.58
N TRP A 738 -19.12 -21.98 2.47
CA TRP A 738 -17.85 -21.95 3.20
C TRP A 738 -16.71 -22.73 2.54
N SER A 739 -16.91 -23.28 1.34
CA SER A 739 -15.87 -24.05 0.63
C SER A 739 -14.61 -23.21 0.45
N SER A 740 -13.47 -23.69 0.97
CA SER A 740 -12.18 -22.99 0.93
C SER A 740 -12.25 -21.56 1.50
N SER A 741 -13.11 -21.33 2.48
CA SER A 741 -13.30 -20.04 3.15
C SER A 741 -13.45 -20.24 4.65
N ARG A 742 -13.30 -19.16 5.40
CA ARG A 742 -13.39 -19.21 6.87
C ARG A 742 -14.86 -19.27 7.30
N LYS A 743 -15.17 -20.18 8.22
CA LYS A 743 -16.51 -20.30 8.83
C LYS A 743 -16.65 -19.31 9.99
N PRO A 744 -17.77 -18.59 10.18
CA PRO A 744 -17.90 -17.61 11.26
C PRO A 744 -17.78 -18.23 12.65
N LEU A 745 -17.20 -17.50 13.60
CA LEU A 745 -17.20 -17.84 15.02
C LEU A 745 -18.30 -17.04 15.74
N VAL A 746 -19.24 -17.74 16.35
CA VAL A 746 -20.36 -17.13 17.08
C VAL A 746 -20.17 -17.31 18.57
N ALA A 747 -20.42 -16.25 19.34
CA ALA A 747 -20.36 -16.25 20.80
C ALA A 747 -21.63 -15.65 21.41
N GLU A 748 -22.03 -16.21 22.55
CA GLU A 748 -22.97 -15.58 23.47
C GLU A 748 -22.20 -15.10 24.70
N LEU A 749 -22.43 -13.84 25.07
CA LEU A 749 -21.89 -13.21 26.27
C LEU A 749 -23.03 -12.61 27.08
N THR A 750 -22.75 -12.34 28.35
CA THR A 750 -23.62 -11.52 29.20
C THR A 750 -22.88 -10.26 29.62
N TYR A 751 -23.53 -9.11 29.50
CA TYR A 751 -23.05 -7.84 30.03
C TYR A 751 -24.10 -7.25 30.96
N TYR A 752 -23.83 -7.26 32.26
CA TYR A 752 -24.78 -6.90 33.32
C TYR A 752 -26.16 -7.56 33.13
N GLU A 753 -26.15 -8.89 33.00
CA GLU A 753 -27.33 -9.75 32.82
C GLU A 753 -28.06 -9.62 31.46
N ARG A 754 -27.60 -8.75 30.55
CA ARG A 754 -28.11 -8.67 29.17
C ARG A 754 -27.32 -9.60 28.26
N HIS A 755 -28.01 -10.33 27.38
CA HIS A 755 -27.36 -11.20 26.40
C HIS A 755 -26.84 -10.38 25.22
N LEU A 756 -25.60 -10.66 24.83
CA LEU A 756 -24.92 -10.09 23.68
C LEU A 756 -24.46 -11.24 22.77
N PHE A 757 -24.84 -11.18 21.49
CA PHE A 757 -24.46 -12.16 20.47
C PHE A 757 -23.44 -11.55 19.52
N LEU A 758 -22.26 -12.15 19.44
CA LEU A 758 -21.19 -11.69 18.55
C LEU A 758 -20.96 -12.73 17.46
N ILE A 759 -20.85 -12.30 16.21
CA ILE A 759 -20.61 -13.13 15.04
C ILE A 759 -19.36 -12.58 14.35
N ALA A 760 -18.20 -13.17 14.62
CA ALA A 760 -16.94 -12.81 13.98
C ALA A 760 -16.82 -13.53 12.62
N ASN A 761 -16.58 -12.75 11.57
CA ASN A 761 -16.56 -13.22 10.19
C ASN A 761 -15.22 -12.92 9.52
N HIS A 762 -14.88 -13.72 8.52
CA HIS A 762 -13.87 -13.36 7.54
C HIS A 762 -14.28 -13.99 6.19
N PHE A 763 -14.98 -13.22 5.35
CA PHE A 763 -15.62 -13.75 4.14
C PHE A 763 -14.63 -13.96 2.99
N ASN A 764 -15.03 -14.72 1.96
CA ASN A 764 -14.15 -15.03 0.83
C ASN A 764 -13.48 -13.78 0.24
N SER A 765 -12.16 -13.83 0.02
CA SER A 765 -11.41 -12.67 -0.46
C SER A 765 -11.83 -12.29 -1.88
N LYS A 766 -11.48 -11.08 -2.29
CA LYS A 766 -11.72 -10.60 -3.67
C LYS A 766 -10.79 -11.24 -4.71
N GLY A 767 -9.93 -12.19 -4.30
CA GLY A 767 -9.04 -12.92 -5.19
C GLY A 767 -9.80 -13.64 -6.31
N GLY A 768 -9.32 -13.50 -7.54
CA GLY A 768 -9.96 -14.03 -8.74
C GLY A 768 -10.95 -13.09 -9.43
N ASP A 769 -11.28 -11.94 -8.81
CA ASP A 769 -11.96 -10.85 -9.50
C ASP A 769 -11.02 -10.22 -10.54
N GLN A 770 -11.59 -9.63 -11.59
CA GLN A 770 -10.84 -8.93 -12.62
C GLN A 770 -10.44 -7.52 -12.15
N ALA A 771 -9.29 -7.03 -12.61
CA ALA A 771 -8.78 -5.69 -12.30
C ALA A 771 -9.74 -4.59 -12.77
N LEU A 772 -9.72 -3.44 -12.09
CA LEU A 772 -10.55 -2.28 -12.44
C LEU A 772 -10.25 -1.78 -13.85
N VAL A 773 -8.97 -1.73 -14.24
CA VAL A 773 -8.52 -1.29 -15.56
C VAL A 773 -8.06 -2.49 -16.38
N GLY A 774 -8.99 -3.41 -16.66
CA GLY A 774 -8.74 -4.62 -17.45
C GLY A 774 -9.48 -4.63 -18.79
N ARG A 775 -9.16 -5.65 -19.59
CA ARG A 775 -9.79 -5.92 -20.90
C ARG A 775 -11.31 -6.03 -20.83
N PHE A 776 -11.83 -6.59 -19.74
CA PHE A 776 -13.26 -6.88 -19.62
C PHE A 776 -13.95 -5.84 -18.76
N GLN A 777 -14.90 -5.11 -19.36
CA GLN A 777 -15.65 -4.05 -18.70
C GLN A 777 -17.17 -4.31 -18.76
N PRO A 778 -17.90 -4.11 -17.65
CA PRO A 778 -17.36 -3.90 -16.29
C PRO A 778 -16.61 -5.17 -15.80
N PRO A 779 -15.69 -5.04 -14.83
CA PRO A 779 -14.89 -6.17 -14.37
C PRO A 779 -15.75 -7.28 -13.75
N THR A 780 -15.44 -8.53 -14.09
CA THR A 780 -16.14 -9.69 -13.52
C THR A 780 -15.71 -9.88 -12.06
N ARG A 781 -16.68 -9.78 -11.15
CA ARG A 781 -16.50 -9.98 -9.70
C ARG A 781 -16.94 -11.39 -9.28
N SER A 782 -16.19 -12.38 -9.74
CA SER A 782 -16.56 -13.80 -9.58
C SER A 782 -16.64 -14.24 -8.11
N SER A 783 -15.83 -13.63 -7.23
CA SER A 783 -15.77 -13.93 -5.81
C SER A 783 -17.00 -13.41 -5.04
N GLU A 784 -17.69 -12.37 -5.53
CA GLU A 784 -18.88 -11.77 -4.89
C GLU A 784 -20.04 -12.77 -4.79
N VAL A 785 -20.13 -13.74 -5.71
CA VAL A 785 -21.16 -14.79 -5.68
C VAL A 785 -21.09 -15.62 -4.39
N GLN A 786 -19.87 -16.02 -3.97
CA GLN A 786 -19.70 -16.79 -2.74
C GLN A 786 -19.94 -15.90 -1.51
N ARG A 787 -19.46 -14.66 -1.51
CA ARG A 787 -19.73 -13.70 -0.42
C ARG A 787 -21.22 -13.47 -0.21
N GLY A 788 -22.01 -13.32 -1.28
CA GLY A 788 -23.47 -13.19 -1.19
C GLY A 788 -24.14 -14.41 -0.52
N GLN A 789 -23.63 -15.63 -0.78
CA GLN A 789 -24.14 -16.85 -0.13
C GLN A 789 -23.75 -16.88 1.37
N GLN A 790 -22.53 -16.46 1.71
CA GLN A 790 -22.06 -16.37 3.10
C GLN A 790 -22.87 -15.33 3.89
N ALA A 791 -23.10 -14.15 3.29
CA ALA A 791 -23.95 -13.09 3.81
C ALA A 791 -25.37 -13.60 4.10
N GLN A 792 -25.95 -14.38 3.19
CA GLN A 792 -27.29 -14.95 3.39
C GLN A 792 -27.36 -15.87 4.61
N LEU A 793 -26.37 -16.74 4.84
CA LEU A 793 -26.34 -17.63 6.00
C LEU A 793 -26.23 -16.86 7.33
N VAL A 794 -25.39 -15.83 7.37
CA VAL A 794 -25.27 -14.95 8.55
C VAL A 794 -26.57 -14.17 8.78
N THR A 795 -27.17 -13.64 7.71
CA THR A 795 -28.47 -12.94 7.75
C THR A 795 -29.57 -13.82 8.36
N ASP A 796 -29.69 -15.06 7.90
CA ASP A 796 -30.71 -16.00 8.37
C ASP A 796 -30.48 -16.38 9.84
N PHE A 797 -29.20 -16.54 10.24
CA PHE A 797 -28.84 -16.78 11.62
C PHE A 797 -29.23 -15.60 12.53
N VAL A 798 -28.92 -14.36 12.14
CA VAL A 798 -29.31 -13.15 12.88
C VAL A 798 -30.84 -13.03 12.98
N LYS A 799 -31.56 -13.26 11.88
CA LYS A 799 -33.04 -13.28 11.87
C LYS A 799 -33.61 -14.31 12.84
N SER A 800 -32.93 -15.45 13.03
CA SER A 800 -33.38 -16.46 14.00
C SER A 800 -33.25 -16.01 15.47
N ILE A 801 -32.25 -15.18 15.79
CA ILE A 801 -32.12 -14.53 17.11
C ILE A 801 -33.24 -13.50 17.29
N LEU A 802 -33.37 -12.59 16.33
CA LEU A 802 -34.32 -11.48 16.39
C LEU A 802 -35.79 -11.92 16.32
N ALA A 803 -36.06 -13.12 15.78
CA ALA A 803 -37.39 -13.72 15.80
C ALA A 803 -37.85 -14.14 17.20
N ILE A 804 -36.92 -14.38 18.14
CA ILE A 804 -37.22 -14.71 19.53
C ILE A 804 -37.32 -13.44 20.38
N ASP A 805 -36.37 -12.53 20.22
CA ASP A 805 -36.33 -11.23 20.88
C ASP A 805 -35.89 -10.16 19.87
N ALA A 806 -36.83 -9.31 19.47
CA ALA A 806 -36.60 -8.24 18.49
C ALA A 806 -35.60 -7.17 18.99
N GLU A 807 -35.40 -7.09 20.30
CA GLU A 807 -34.46 -6.16 20.94
C GLU A 807 -33.11 -6.82 21.26
N ALA A 808 -32.90 -8.08 20.89
CA ALA A 808 -31.66 -8.80 21.16
C ALA A 808 -30.44 -8.02 20.63
N GLN A 809 -29.40 -7.94 21.45
CA GLN A 809 -28.17 -7.24 21.11
C GLN A 809 -27.29 -8.16 20.26
N VAL A 810 -27.25 -7.91 18.95
CA VAL A 810 -26.48 -8.72 17.99
C VAL A 810 -25.45 -7.83 17.33
N VAL A 811 -24.22 -8.33 17.21
CA VAL A 811 -23.14 -7.68 16.46
C VAL A 811 -22.56 -8.67 15.45
N VAL A 812 -22.58 -8.30 14.18
CA VAL A 812 -21.87 -8.95 13.09
C VAL A 812 -20.64 -8.12 12.82
N LEU A 813 -19.45 -8.68 13.00
CA LEU A 813 -18.20 -7.94 12.85
C LEU A 813 -17.13 -8.76 12.14
N GLY A 814 -16.17 -8.07 11.54
CA GLY A 814 -15.02 -8.67 10.86
C GLY A 814 -14.79 -8.15 9.46
N ASP A 815 -13.79 -8.72 8.81
CA ASP A 815 -13.49 -8.51 7.41
C ASP A 815 -14.52 -9.26 6.53
N LEU A 816 -15.51 -8.53 6.03
CA LEU A 816 -16.55 -9.06 5.15
C LEU A 816 -16.11 -9.06 3.67
N ASN A 817 -14.90 -8.57 3.37
CA ASN A 817 -14.26 -8.54 2.05
C ASN A 817 -15.12 -7.87 0.97
N ASP A 818 -15.99 -6.95 1.37
CA ASP A 818 -16.86 -6.26 0.43
C ASP A 818 -17.29 -4.89 0.92
N PHE A 819 -17.74 -4.06 0.00
CA PHE A 819 -17.97 -2.63 0.26
C PHE A 819 -19.33 -2.37 0.89
N GLU A 820 -19.49 -1.24 1.61
CA GLU A 820 -20.75 -0.88 2.26
C GLU A 820 -21.93 -0.79 1.27
N PHE A 821 -21.66 -0.46 0.01
CA PHE A 821 -22.63 -0.35 -1.08
C PHE A 821 -22.81 -1.63 -1.91
N SER A 822 -22.11 -2.72 -1.57
CA SER A 822 -22.15 -3.96 -2.35
C SER A 822 -23.46 -4.75 -2.16
N ALA A 823 -23.74 -5.70 -3.07
CA ALA A 823 -24.89 -6.59 -2.94
C ALA A 823 -24.76 -7.54 -1.73
N THR A 824 -23.53 -7.88 -1.33
CA THR A 824 -23.24 -8.68 -0.14
C THR A 824 -23.71 -7.95 1.13
N LEU A 825 -23.32 -6.68 1.30
CA LEU A 825 -23.71 -5.90 2.48
C LEU A 825 -25.20 -5.57 2.48
N ALA A 826 -25.80 -5.33 1.31
CA ALA A 826 -27.25 -5.18 1.18
C ALA A 826 -28.01 -6.44 1.66
N THR A 827 -27.45 -7.64 1.46
CA THR A 827 -28.02 -8.89 1.96
C THR A 827 -28.00 -8.94 3.49
N LEU A 828 -26.88 -8.59 4.13
CA LEU A 828 -26.76 -8.52 5.59
C LEU A 828 -27.71 -7.50 6.21
N LYS A 829 -27.82 -6.31 5.61
CA LYS A 829 -28.75 -5.23 6.00
C LYS A 829 -30.23 -5.61 5.85
N SER A 830 -30.53 -6.76 5.22
CA SER A 830 -31.89 -7.30 5.18
C SER A 830 -32.30 -8.02 6.48
N ALA A 831 -31.34 -8.39 7.33
CA ALA A 831 -31.61 -8.54 8.76
C ALA A 831 -31.70 -7.13 9.36
N PRO A 832 -32.53 -6.87 10.40
CA PRO A 832 -32.59 -5.59 11.11
C PRO A 832 -31.26 -5.20 11.78
N LEU A 833 -30.26 -4.90 10.96
CA LEU A 833 -28.88 -4.58 11.26
C LEU A 833 -28.53 -3.26 10.59
N ASP A 834 -27.93 -2.36 11.35
CA ASP A 834 -27.35 -1.12 10.86
C ASP A 834 -25.83 -1.29 10.76
N ASP A 835 -25.27 -0.93 9.61
CA ASP A 835 -23.83 -0.96 9.35
C ASP A 835 -23.20 0.33 9.87
N LEU A 836 -22.41 0.24 10.93
CA LEU A 836 -21.95 1.43 11.63
C LEU A 836 -20.94 2.25 10.82
N ILE A 837 -20.28 1.67 9.81
CA ILE A 837 -19.40 2.44 8.91
C ILE A 837 -20.19 3.56 8.21
N GLU A 838 -21.47 3.34 7.94
CA GLU A 838 -22.34 4.35 7.32
C GLU A 838 -22.74 5.49 8.26
N SER A 839 -22.46 5.36 9.57
CA SER A 839 -22.63 6.46 10.53
C SER A 839 -21.49 7.49 10.46
N LEU A 840 -20.35 7.12 9.89
CA LEU A 840 -19.19 8.00 9.73
C LEU A 840 -19.37 8.97 8.55
N PRO A 841 -18.71 10.14 8.59
CA PRO A 841 -18.54 10.98 7.40
C PRO A 841 -17.94 10.19 6.25
N LEU A 842 -18.33 10.47 5.00
CA LEU A 842 -17.89 9.71 3.81
C LEU A 842 -16.35 9.61 3.73
N ASN A 843 -15.65 10.69 4.06
CA ASN A 843 -14.18 10.78 4.03
C ASN A 843 -13.43 10.00 5.12
N GLU A 844 -14.15 9.29 5.98
CA GLU A 844 -13.64 8.38 7.03
C GLU A 844 -14.06 6.91 6.77
N ARG A 845 -14.74 6.62 5.65
CA ARG A 845 -15.25 5.26 5.34
C ARG A 845 -14.24 4.46 4.52
N TYR A 846 -13.23 3.94 5.19
CA TYR A 846 -12.28 3.00 4.62
C TYR A 846 -11.55 2.26 5.72
N THR A 847 -11.16 1.02 5.48
CA THR A 847 -10.36 0.21 6.40
C THR A 847 -9.19 -0.47 5.69
N TYR A 848 -9.10 -0.33 4.37
CA TYR A 848 -8.13 -0.98 3.50
C TYR A 848 -7.71 -0.01 2.39
N ASP A 849 -6.48 -0.15 1.88
CA ASP A 849 -6.04 0.55 0.67
C ASP A 849 -5.51 -0.46 -0.36
N PHE A 850 -6.19 -0.52 -1.51
CA PHE A 850 -5.81 -1.40 -2.61
C PHE A 850 -5.43 -0.60 -3.84
N GLU A 851 -4.15 -0.67 -4.21
CA GLU A 851 -3.61 0.05 -5.37
C GLU A 851 -3.89 1.57 -5.30
N GLY A 852 -4.03 2.16 -4.11
CA GLY A 852 -4.35 3.59 -3.93
C GLY A 852 -5.83 3.90 -3.89
N ASN A 853 -6.69 2.89 -3.87
CA ASN A 853 -8.10 3.05 -3.57
C ASN A 853 -8.34 2.76 -2.08
N SER A 854 -8.71 3.79 -1.33
CA SER A 854 -9.17 3.64 0.05
C SER A 854 -10.57 3.04 0.05
N GLN A 855 -10.71 1.86 0.64
CA GLN A 855 -11.86 0.96 0.53
C GLN A 855 -12.32 0.48 1.90
N THR A 856 -13.63 0.26 2.06
CA THR A 856 -14.19 -0.45 3.22
C THR A 856 -14.24 -1.94 2.94
N LEU A 857 -13.62 -2.77 3.79
CA LEU A 857 -13.77 -4.23 3.76
C LEU A 857 -14.18 -4.80 5.12
N ASP A 858 -13.78 -4.13 6.20
CA ASP A 858 -14.12 -4.49 7.56
C ASP A 858 -15.40 -3.76 7.97
N HIS A 859 -16.28 -4.46 8.69
CA HIS A 859 -17.54 -3.88 9.16
C HIS A 859 -17.80 -4.23 10.62
N ILE A 860 -18.50 -3.34 11.31
CA ILE A 860 -19.25 -3.64 12.53
C ILE A 860 -20.71 -3.28 12.27
N MET A 861 -21.55 -4.29 12.13
CA MET A 861 -23.00 -4.14 12.01
C MET A 861 -23.67 -4.54 13.32
N VAL A 862 -24.63 -3.75 13.78
CA VAL A 862 -25.33 -3.99 15.05
C VAL A 862 -26.83 -4.09 14.82
N SER A 863 -27.56 -4.83 15.67
CA SER A 863 -29.02 -4.83 15.62
C SER A 863 -29.58 -3.41 15.74
N THR A 864 -30.69 -3.13 15.06
CA THR A 864 -31.29 -1.78 15.02
C THR A 864 -31.62 -1.22 16.42
N SER A 865 -31.90 -2.09 17.40
CA SER A 865 -32.09 -1.69 18.80
C SER A 865 -30.81 -1.16 19.46
N LEU A 866 -29.66 -1.66 19.03
CA LEU A 866 -28.34 -1.33 19.56
C LEU A 866 -27.71 -0.12 18.85
N ALA A 867 -28.02 0.08 17.56
CA ALA A 867 -27.44 1.13 16.72
C ALA A 867 -27.45 2.54 17.34
N PRO A 868 -28.55 3.02 17.96
CA PRO A 868 -28.54 4.33 18.58
C PRO A 868 -27.46 4.46 19.65
N ALA A 869 -27.19 3.42 20.44
CA ALA A 869 -26.24 3.42 21.53
C ALA A 869 -24.78 3.23 21.08
N SER A 870 -24.54 2.93 19.81
CA SER A 870 -23.22 2.60 19.28
C SER A 870 -22.55 3.81 18.63
N GLU A 871 -21.27 3.99 18.92
CA GLU A 871 -20.39 4.93 18.24
C GLU A 871 -19.19 4.17 17.67
N LEU A 872 -19.00 4.23 16.35
CA LEU A 872 -17.88 3.60 15.66
C LEU A 872 -16.73 4.57 15.47
N ASP A 873 -15.52 4.02 15.50
CA ASP A 873 -14.28 4.66 15.10
C ASP A 873 -13.45 3.68 14.25
N VAL A 874 -12.99 4.11 13.07
CA VAL A 874 -11.96 3.38 12.32
C VAL A 874 -10.63 3.94 12.77
N VAL A 875 -9.79 3.10 13.38
CA VAL A 875 -8.54 3.59 13.96
C VAL A 875 -7.44 3.46 12.92
N HIS A 876 -7.21 4.52 12.14
CA HIS A 876 -6.27 4.55 11.02
C HIS A 876 -4.81 4.39 11.46
N VAL A 877 -4.32 3.15 11.45
CA VAL A 877 -2.97 2.78 11.90
C VAL A 877 -2.22 1.92 10.88
N ASN A 878 -2.87 1.37 9.86
CA ASN A 878 -2.30 0.33 9.01
C ASN A 878 -2.48 0.63 7.53
N ALA A 879 -3.71 0.81 7.05
CA ALA A 879 -4.03 0.82 5.62
C ALA A 879 -3.22 1.87 4.83
N GLU A 880 -2.96 3.00 5.47
CA GLU A 880 -2.29 4.16 4.86
C GLU A 880 -0.76 4.16 4.97
N PHE A 881 -0.22 3.21 5.74
CA PHE A 881 1.20 3.18 6.08
C PHE A 881 1.96 2.19 5.19
N ASP A 882 3.22 2.49 4.94
CA ASP A 882 4.11 1.62 4.18
C ASP A 882 4.13 0.18 4.73
N ALA A 883 4.16 -0.79 3.81
CA ALA A 883 4.09 -2.22 4.10
C ALA A 883 5.20 -2.71 5.05
N THR A 884 6.33 -2.01 5.15
CA THR A 884 7.43 -2.38 6.07
C THR A 884 7.23 -1.87 7.50
N THR A 885 6.29 -0.95 7.72
CA THR A 885 6.04 -0.31 9.02
C THR A 885 4.69 -0.66 9.64
N ARG A 886 3.70 -1.04 8.83
CA ARG A 886 2.37 -1.50 9.31
C ARG A 886 2.41 -2.92 9.88
N ALA A 887 1.45 -3.22 10.76
CA ALA A 887 1.34 -4.53 11.40
C ALA A 887 0.36 -5.47 10.65
N SER A 888 -0.57 -4.87 9.92
CA SER A 888 -1.57 -5.47 9.06
C SER A 888 -1.81 -4.52 7.89
N ASP A 889 -2.45 -4.99 6.82
CA ASP A 889 -2.97 -4.19 5.72
C ASP A 889 -4.37 -3.62 5.99
N HIS A 890 -5.03 -4.06 7.07
CA HIS A 890 -6.33 -3.56 7.50
C HIS A 890 -6.24 -2.64 8.73
N ASP A 891 -7.05 -1.60 8.74
CA ASP A 891 -7.31 -0.78 9.92
C ASP A 891 -8.33 -1.46 10.84
N PRO A 892 -8.05 -1.56 12.16
CA PRO A 892 -9.01 -2.03 13.13
C PRO A 892 -10.16 -1.03 13.31
N GLN A 893 -11.32 -1.56 13.67
CA GLN A 893 -12.47 -0.76 14.10
C GLN A 893 -12.74 -0.94 15.59
N VAL A 894 -13.16 0.14 16.25
CA VAL A 894 -13.62 0.12 17.64
C VAL A 894 -15.04 0.69 17.69
N VAL A 895 -15.97 -0.07 18.25
CA VAL A 895 -17.29 0.43 18.64
C VAL A 895 -17.37 0.59 20.15
N LEU A 896 -17.91 1.73 20.57
CA LEU A 896 -18.28 2.00 21.95
C LEU A 896 -19.81 1.95 22.06
N ILE A 897 -20.31 1.01 22.87
CA ILE A 897 -21.73 0.88 23.16
C ILE A 897 -22.02 1.57 24.49
N HIS A 898 -22.78 2.66 24.41
CA HIS A 898 -23.13 3.52 25.54
C HIS A 898 -24.32 3.01 26.35
N ASP A 899 -24.25 3.19 27.67
CA ASP A 899 -25.45 3.03 28.48
C ASP A 899 -26.38 4.24 28.32
N ARG A 900 -27.61 3.96 27.90
CA ARG A 900 -28.68 4.96 27.74
C ARG A 900 -29.82 4.77 28.73
N THR A 901 -29.66 3.83 29.65
CA THR A 901 -30.68 3.49 30.63
C THR A 901 -30.55 4.42 31.83
N PRO A 902 -31.55 5.25 32.16
CA PRO A 902 -31.45 6.07 33.35
C PRO A 902 -31.48 5.24 34.64
N PRO A 903 -30.79 5.68 35.71
CA PRO A 903 -30.91 5.05 37.02
C PRO A 903 -32.33 5.17 37.56
N THR A 904 -32.66 4.39 38.59
CA THR A 904 -33.88 4.60 39.39
C THR A 904 -33.54 5.27 40.72
N ILE A 905 -34.48 6.06 41.25
CA ILE A 905 -34.37 6.68 42.57
C ILE A 905 -35.71 6.63 43.29
N ALA A 906 -35.71 6.11 44.52
CA ALA A 906 -36.86 6.04 45.40
C ALA A 906 -36.59 6.80 46.70
N ALA A 907 -37.49 7.70 47.06
CA ALA A 907 -37.43 8.42 48.33
C ALA A 907 -38.15 7.64 49.42
N ASN A 908 -37.50 7.47 50.57
CA ASN A 908 -38.07 6.84 51.76
C ASN A 908 -38.27 7.92 52.83
N VAL A 909 -39.54 8.15 53.17
CA VAL A 909 -39.93 9.13 54.20
C VAL A 909 -40.49 8.36 55.40
N PRO A 910 -40.04 8.66 56.64
CA PRO A 910 -40.69 8.15 57.85
C PRO A 910 -42.18 8.52 57.88
N PRO A 911 -43.06 7.72 58.50
CA PRO A 911 -44.48 8.08 58.61
C PRO A 911 -44.65 9.33 59.50
N ALA A 912 -45.50 10.26 59.06
CA ALA A 912 -45.96 11.37 59.90
C ALA A 912 -46.90 10.86 61.01
N ASN A 913 -47.14 11.70 62.02
CA ASN A 913 -48.15 11.40 63.03
C ASN A 913 -49.59 11.42 62.44
N ALA A 914 -50.59 11.09 63.25
CA ALA A 914 -52.00 11.02 62.81
C ALA A 914 -52.57 12.34 62.27
N ASN A 915 -51.95 13.48 62.59
CA ASN A 915 -52.32 14.80 62.09
C ASN A 915 -51.57 15.19 60.80
N GLY A 916 -50.71 14.32 60.27
CA GLY A 916 -49.89 14.60 59.09
C GLY A 916 -48.68 15.52 59.36
N TRP A 917 -48.21 15.56 60.61
CA TRP A 917 -47.06 16.38 61.03
C TRP A 917 -45.91 15.54 61.59
N TYR A 918 -44.70 16.07 61.46
CA TYR A 918 -43.50 15.58 62.13
C TYR A 918 -43.11 16.56 63.23
N GLY A 919 -43.01 16.07 64.47
CA GLY A 919 -42.57 16.84 65.63
C GLY A 919 -41.40 16.20 66.36
N GLY A 920 -41.00 16.82 67.47
CA GLY A 920 -39.83 16.44 68.26
C GLY A 920 -38.65 17.39 68.06
N ALA A 921 -37.45 16.95 68.47
CA ALA A 921 -36.25 17.80 68.44
C ALA A 921 -35.55 17.87 67.07
N VAL A 922 -35.86 16.93 66.17
CA VAL A 922 -35.26 16.79 64.84
C VAL A 922 -36.37 16.39 63.87
N GLY A 923 -36.40 17.02 62.69
CA GLY A 923 -37.39 16.69 61.66
C GLY A 923 -37.16 15.34 60.98
N PRO A 924 -38.03 14.96 60.04
CA PRO A 924 -37.91 13.69 59.35
C PRO A 924 -36.66 13.69 58.45
N THR A 925 -35.91 12.61 58.50
CA THR A 925 -34.82 12.35 57.56
C THR A 925 -35.36 11.58 56.37
N VAL A 926 -35.38 12.21 55.20
CA VAL A 926 -35.68 11.55 53.92
C VAL A 926 -34.41 10.89 53.42
N THR A 927 -34.46 9.58 53.20
CA THR A 927 -33.36 8.82 52.57
C THR A 927 -33.73 8.48 51.13
N PHE A 928 -32.71 8.20 50.30
CA PHE A 928 -32.90 7.86 48.90
C PHE A 928 -32.20 6.54 48.62
N THR A 929 -32.90 5.63 47.93
CA THR A 929 -32.33 4.40 47.40
C THR A 929 -32.26 4.55 45.89
N CYS A 930 -31.07 4.34 45.33
CA CYS A 930 -30.86 4.37 43.89
C CYS A 930 -30.35 3.03 43.40
N THR A 931 -30.78 2.62 42.21
CA THR A 931 -30.27 1.41 41.54
C THR A 931 -30.08 1.70 40.06
N ASP A 932 -29.21 0.94 39.41
CA ASP A 932 -28.90 1.07 37.99
C ASP A 932 -28.62 -0.31 37.39
N ASN A 933 -28.82 -0.48 36.09
CA ASN A 933 -28.44 -1.69 35.35
C ASN A 933 -26.92 -1.85 35.27
N ILE A 934 -26.17 -0.74 35.22
CA ILE A 934 -24.71 -0.70 35.32
C ILE A 934 -24.33 0.11 36.57
N PRO A 935 -24.09 -0.55 37.72
CA PRO A 935 -23.83 0.15 38.98
C PRO A 935 -22.54 0.99 39.00
N ALA A 936 -21.64 0.80 38.04
CA ALA A 936 -20.38 1.52 37.96
C ALA A 936 -20.63 3.03 37.79
N GLY A 937 -20.13 3.83 38.73
CA GLY A 937 -20.29 5.28 38.68
C GLY A 937 -21.65 5.81 39.16
N LEU A 938 -22.55 4.97 39.68
CA LEU A 938 -23.83 5.42 40.22
C LEU A 938 -23.68 6.35 41.43
N LEU A 939 -24.15 7.58 41.28
CA LEU A 939 -24.21 8.61 42.32
C LEU A 939 -25.65 8.78 42.81
N CYS A 940 -25.89 8.43 44.06
CA CYS A 940 -27.17 8.63 44.74
C CYS A 940 -27.12 9.85 45.66
N SER A 941 -28.15 10.70 45.59
CA SER A 941 -28.25 11.87 46.47
C SER A 941 -28.22 11.49 47.96
N PRO A 942 -27.52 12.26 48.82
CA PRO A 942 -27.47 11.98 50.26
C PRO A 942 -28.82 12.21 50.94
N ALA A 943 -29.00 11.59 52.11
CA ALA A 943 -30.16 11.79 52.96
C ALA A 943 -30.28 13.25 53.45
N VAL A 944 -31.50 13.71 53.67
CA VAL A 944 -31.80 15.10 54.06
C VAL A 944 -32.75 15.11 55.24
N THR A 945 -32.33 15.75 56.32
CA THR A 945 -33.21 16.05 57.46
C THR A 945 -33.90 17.39 57.21
N LEU A 946 -35.23 17.39 57.20
CA LEU A 946 -36.00 18.62 57.02
C LEU A 946 -36.06 19.42 58.32
N GLY A 947 -35.96 20.75 58.18
CA GLY A 947 -36.17 21.69 59.27
C GLY A 947 -37.64 22.11 59.39
N GLU A 948 -37.88 23.10 60.23
CA GLU A 948 -39.20 23.72 60.46
C GLU A 948 -39.87 24.18 59.16
N GLY A 949 -41.14 23.84 58.96
CA GLY A 949 -41.94 24.37 57.86
C GLY A 949 -43.11 23.49 57.44
N ALA A 950 -44.18 24.12 56.96
CA ALA A 950 -45.35 23.45 56.40
C ALA A 950 -45.23 23.23 54.90
N ASN A 951 -45.87 22.18 54.38
CA ASN A 951 -45.98 21.84 52.96
C ASN A 951 -44.64 21.86 52.21
N GLN A 952 -43.58 21.38 52.86
CA GLN A 952 -42.26 21.31 52.27
C GLN A 952 -42.22 20.24 51.17
N SER A 953 -41.35 20.47 50.19
CA SER A 953 -41.03 19.50 49.14
C SER A 953 -39.51 19.31 49.02
N LEU A 954 -39.11 18.14 48.58
CA LEU A 954 -37.72 17.76 48.41
C LEU A 954 -37.58 16.95 47.13
N THR A 955 -36.82 17.50 46.16
CA THR A 955 -36.41 16.79 44.95
C THR A 955 -34.95 16.41 45.04
N ARG A 956 -34.63 15.17 44.68
CA ARG A 956 -33.27 14.65 44.58
C ARG A 956 -33.08 13.86 43.30
N THR A 957 -31.83 13.80 42.85
CA THR A 957 -31.44 13.22 41.57
C THR A 957 -30.43 12.10 41.79
N ALA A 958 -30.55 11.03 41.03
CA ALA A 958 -29.53 10.01 40.83
C ALA A 958 -28.91 10.22 39.45
N THR A 959 -27.60 10.02 39.35
CA THR A 959 -26.85 10.09 38.09
C THR A 959 -26.01 8.82 37.98
N ASP A 960 -26.07 8.11 36.85
CA ASP A 960 -25.26 6.92 36.62
C ASP A 960 -23.85 7.29 36.09
N GLY A 961 -23.02 6.27 35.82
CA GLY A 961 -21.67 6.48 35.27
C GLY A 961 -21.64 6.94 33.81
N ALA A 962 -22.75 6.80 33.07
CA ALA A 962 -22.92 7.30 31.70
C ALA A 962 -23.44 8.75 31.64
N GLY A 963 -23.86 9.30 32.79
CA GLY A 963 -24.43 10.63 32.91
C GLY A 963 -25.95 10.70 32.74
N ASN A 964 -26.65 9.57 32.60
CA ASN A 964 -28.11 9.54 32.62
C ASN A 964 -28.61 9.90 34.02
N THR A 965 -29.79 10.53 34.09
CA THR A 965 -30.33 11.03 35.37
C THR A 965 -31.78 10.64 35.59
N ALA A 966 -32.14 10.41 36.86
CA ALA A 966 -33.52 10.30 37.31
C ALA A 966 -33.73 11.08 38.60
N SER A 967 -34.95 11.57 38.84
CA SER A 967 -35.26 12.36 40.03
C SER A 967 -36.49 11.85 40.78
N ALA A 968 -36.41 11.85 42.11
CA ALA A 968 -37.55 11.60 43.00
C ALA A 968 -37.93 12.89 43.73
N THR A 969 -39.23 13.17 43.78
CA THR A 969 -39.78 14.31 44.52
C THR A 969 -40.75 13.82 45.59
N VAL A 970 -40.53 14.23 46.83
CA VAL A 970 -41.50 14.08 47.93
C VAL A 970 -42.11 15.44 48.24
N THR A 971 -43.42 15.49 48.47
CA THR A 971 -44.18 16.72 48.71
C THR A 971 -45.09 16.56 49.92
N GLY A 972 -45.63 17.67 50.43
CA GLY A 972 -46.60 17.65 51.52
C GLY A 972 -46.00 17.32 52.89
N LEU A 973 -44.72 17.59 53.10
CA LEU A 973 -44.03 17.30 54.37
C LEU A 973 -44.21 18.48 55.34
N ASN A 974 -44.97 18.26 56.41
CA ASN A 974 -45.24 19.28 57.43
C ASN A 974 -44.40 18.98 58.68
N VAL A 975 -43.45 19.86 58.99
CA VAL A 975 -42.51 19.71 60.11
C VAL A 975 -42.68 20.87 61.06
N ASP A 976 -42.94 20.58 62.32
CA ASP A 976 -43.01 21.56 63.40
C ASP A 976 -42.28 20.98 64.61
N LEU A 977 -41.10 21.52 64.88
CA LEU A 977 -40.20 21.16 65.96
C LEU A 977 -40.35 22.12 67.15
N THR A 978 -41.16 23.18 66.97
CA THR A 978 -41.31 24.25 67.94
C THR A 978 -42.36 23.86 68.96
N LYS A 979 -42.01 23.89 70.24
CA LYS A 979 -43.00 23.65 71.29
C LYS A 979 -44.03 24.79 71.34
N PRO A 980 -45.31 24.49 71.63
CA PRO A 980 -46.30 25.53 71.87
C PRO A 980 -45.92 26.39 73.06
N THR A 981 -46.38 27.65 73.07
CA THR A 981 -46.16 28.57 74.18
C THR A 981 -47.35 28.56 75.13
N ILE A 982 -47.08 28.72 76.43
CA ILE A 982 -48.10 28.89 77.46
C ILE A 982 -47.76 30.14 78.26
N ALA A 983 -48.73 31.03 78.41
CA ALA A 983 -48.61 32.24 79.22
C ALA A 983 -49.78 32.34 80.20
N TYR A 984 -49.45 32.70 81.44
CA TYR A 984 -50.41 33.10 82.46
C TYR A 984 -50.34 34.62 82.64
N SER A 985 -51.47 35.31 82.49
CA SER A 985 -51.58 36.76 82.67
C SER A 985 -52.58 37.10 83.78
N GLY A 986 -52.40 38.27 84.42
CA GLY A 986 -53.29 38.73 85.49
C GLY A 986 -53.02 38.13 86.87
N ASN A 987 -51.97 37.30 87.02
CA ASN A 987 -51.56 36.75 88.31
C ASN A 987 -50.77 37.80 89.14
N LEU A 988 -51.34 38.26 90.25
CA LEU A 988 -50.71 39.20 91.19
C LEU A 988 -49.78 38.51 92.22
N GLY A 989 -49.69 37.17 92.17
CA GLY A 989 -48.88 36.34 93.07
C GLY A 989 -49.52 36.11 94.44
N THR A 990 -50.01 37.16 95.10
CA THR A 990 -50.74 37.06 96.37
C THR A 990 -52.04 37.84 96.31
N TYR A 991 -53.12 37.21 96.74
CA TYR A 991 -54.45 37.80 96.84
C TYR A 991 -54.93 37.74 98.29
N THR A 992 -55.57 38.81 98.74
CA THR A 992 -56.37 38.76 99.97
C THR A 992 -57.80 38.35 99.67
N VAL A 993 -58.49 37.72 100.62
CA VAL A 993 -59.85 37.16 100.44
C VAL A 993 -60.91 38.14 99.94
N ASP A 994 -60.71 39.45 100.08
CA ASP A 994 -61.59 40.50 99.56
C ASP A 994 -61.38 40.84 98.08
N GLN A 995 -60.28 40.37 97.48
CA GLN A 995 -59.93 40.63 96.09
C GLN A 995 -60.59 39.61 95.15
N THR A 996 -60.42 39.81 93.84
CA THR A 996 -60.87 38.90 92.79
C THR A 996 -59.64 38.31 92.10
N VAL A 997 -59.58 36.99 92.01
CA VAL A 997 -58.60 36.29 91.18
C VAL A 997 -59.09 36.34 89.74
N ALA A 998 -58.26 36.84 88.83
CA ALA A 998 -58.54 36.94 87.40
C ALA A 998 -57.29 36.56 86.60
N ILE A 999 -56.92 35.28 86.71
CA ILE A 999 -55.78 34.69 86.02
C ILE A 999 -56.29 34.05 84.73
N THR A 1000 -55.80 34.53 83.59
CA THR A 1000 -56.08 33.94 82.28
C THR A 1000 -54.90 33.10 81.84
N CYS A 1001 -55.19 31.92 81.31
CA CYS A 1001 -54.21 31.06 80.65
C CYS A 1001 -54.41 31.16 79.14
N THR A 1002 -53.35 31.44 78.39
CA THR A 1002 -53.36 31.39 76.93
C THR A 1002 -52.28 30.43 76.46
N ALA A 1003 -52.67 29.47 75.63
CA ALA A 1003 -51.75 28.64 74.86
C ALA A 1003 -51.78 29.09 73.41
N ALA A 1004 -50.64 29.07 72.73
CA ALA A 1004 -50.54 29.40 71.32
C ALA A 1004 -49.47 28.55 70.63
N ASP A 1005 -49.76 28.14 69.41
CA ASP A 1005 -48.80 27.58 68.48
C ASP A 1005 -48.93 28.27 67.12
N SER A 1006 -47.81 28.52 66.46
CA SER A 1006 -47.75 29.31 65.22
C SER A 1006 -47.75 28.49 63.94
N LEU A 1007 -47.49 27.18 63.98
CA LEU A 1007 -47.26 26.38 62.79
C LEU A 1007 -48.22 25.21 62.67
N SER A 1008 -48.08 24.15 63.48
CA SER A 1008 -48.99 23.00 63.44
C SER A 1008 -50.33 23.25 64.12
N LEU A 1009 -50.46 24.37 64.84
CA LEU A 1009 -51.59 24.76 65.70
C LEU A 1009 -51.74 23.82 66.89
N LEU A 1010 -52.53 24.25 67.89
CA LEU A 1010 -52.81 23.43 69.07
C LEU A 1010 -53.64 22.19 68.71
N ASP A 1011 -53.32 21.07 69.35
CA ASP A 1011 -54.18 19.90 69.45
C ASP A 1011 -55.18 20.12 70.60
N PRO A 1012 -56.48 20.34 70.31
CA PRO A 1012 -57.48 20.60 71.34
C PRO A 1012 -57.76 19.38 72.23
N ALA A 1013 -57.47 18.16 71.78
CA ALA A 1013 -57.68 16.95 72.57
C ALA A 1013 -56.64 16.80 73.68
N HIS A 1014 -55.46 17.40 73.51
CA HIS A 1014 -54.30 17.25 74.40
C HIS A 1014 -53.77 18.59 74.94
N THR A 1015 -54.57 19.66 74.82
CA THR A 1015 -54.27 20.98 75.37
C THR A 1015 -55.25 21.35 76.48
N THR A 1016 -54.71 21.66 77.65
CA THR A 1016 -55.42 22.18 78.82
C THR A 1016 -54.74 23.48 79.26
N CYS A 1017 -55.50 24.58 79.28
CA CYS A 1017 -55.00 25.87 79.74
C CYS A 1017 -55.99 26.48 80.76
N PRO A 1018 -56.04 25.92 81.98
CA PRO A 1018 -56.99 26.40 82.99
C PRO A 1018 -56.54 27.75 83.56
N GLY A 1019 -57.41 28.76 83.46
CA GLY A 1019 -57.31 29.99 84.25
C GLY A 1019 -58.00 29.86 85.61
N ALA A 1020 -57.96 30.92 86.41
CA ALA A 1020 -58.73 31.06 87.64
C ALA A 1020 -59.48 32.39 87.62
N SER A 1021 -60.80 32.35 87.72
CA SER A 1021 -61.64 33.55 87.76
C SER A 1021 -62.68 33.43 88.86
N GLY A 1022 -62.71 34.39 89.78
CA GLY A 1022 -63.68 34.42 90.87
C GLY A 1022 -63.19 35.21 92.08
N PRO A 1023 -64.06 35.46 93.06
CA PRO A 1023 -63.65 36.08 94.31
C PRO A 1023 -62.57 35.24 95.01
N ALA A 1024 -61.53 35.87 95.58
CA ALA A 1024 -60.41 35.14 96.16
C ALA A 1024 -60.85 34.18 97.29
N TYR A 1025 -61.89 34.54 98.05
CA TYR A 1025 -62.47 33.69 99.10
C TYR A 1025 -63.08 32.36 98.62
N SER A 1026 -63.33 32.17 97.32
CA SER A 1026 -63.83 30.89 96.78
C SER A 1026 -62.72 29.89 96.43
N PHE A 1027 -61.45 30.27 96.58
CA PHE A 1027 -60.28 29.40 96.39
C PHE A 1027 -59.71 28.96 97.74
N ALA A 1028 -58.89 27.91 97.77
CA ALA A 1028 -58.30 27.41 99.01
C ALA A 1028 -57.35 28.46 99.62
N LEU A 1029 -57.40 28.67 100.94
CA LEU A 1029 -56.42 29.50 101.63
C LEU A 1029 -55.02 28.85 101.56
N GLY A 1030 -53.99 29.67 101.37
CA GLY A 1030 -52.62 29.21 101.12
C GLY A 1030 -52.28 29.12 99.63
N LEU A 1031 -51.29 28.29 99.29
CA LEU A 1031 -50.75 28.17 97.94
C LEU A 1031 -51.72 27.40 97.03
N ASN A 1032 -52.09 28.02 95.90
CA ASN A 1032 -52.85 27.41 94.82
C ASN A 1032 -51.94 27.29 93.59
N THR A 1033 -52.07 26.19 92.85
CA THR A 1033 -51.28 25.93 91.64
C THR A 1033 -52.22 25.72 90.46
N LEU A 1034 -51.98 26.46 89.37
CA LEU A 1034 -52.57 26.20 88.07
C LEU A 1034 -51.51 25.56 87.20
N SER A 1035 -51.85 24.43 86.58
CA SER A 1035 -50.98 23.73 85.63
C SER A 1035 -51.67 23.65 84.28
N ALA A 1036 -50.93 23.98 83.23
CA ALA A 1036 -51.36 23.89 81.85
C ALA A 1036 -50.42 22.98 81.09
N VAL A 1037 -51.00 22.23 80.15
CA VAL A 1037 -50.30 21.42 79.18
C VAL A 1037 -50.80 21.87 77.82
N ALA A 1038 -49.90 22.29 76.93
CA ALA A 1038 -50.23 22.58 75.55
C ALA A 1038 -49.49 21.57 74.69
N THR A 1039 -50.25 20.89 73.83
CA THR A 1039 -49.72 19.98 72.82
C THR A 1039 -50.14 20.53 71.48
N ASP A 1040 -49.19 20.71 70.56
CA ASP A 1040 -49.51 21.09 69.18
C ASP A 1040 -49.90 19.87 68.33
N ARG A 1041 -50.29 20.06 67.06
CA ARG A 1041 -50.67 18.95 66.18
C ARG A 1041 -49.47 18.13 65.70
N ALA A 1042 -48.25 18.65 65.80
CA ALA A 1042 -47.02 17.89 65.58
C ALA A 1042 -46.67 16.99 66.77
N GLY A 1043 -47.32 17.17 67.91
CA GLY A 1043 -47.13 16.40 69.12
C GLY A 1043 -46.05 16.96 70.04
N ASN A 1044 -45.57 18.19 69.81
CA ASN A 1044 -44.67 18.84 70.76
C ASN A 1044 -45.46 19.28 71.99
N VAL A 1045 -44.92 18.97 73.15
CA VAL A 1045 -45.59 19.23 74.44
C VAL A 1045 -44.82 20.30 75.19
N GLN A 1046 -45.56 21.32 75.64
CA GLN A 1046 -45.12 22.27 76.64
C GLN A 1046 -45.97 22.16 77.90
N ILE A 1047 -45.30 22.24 79.04
CA ILE A 1047 -45.95 22.28 80.35
C ILE A 1047 -45.51 23.57 81.03
N ALA A 1048 -46.47 24.32 81.57
CA ALA A 1048 -46.19 25.48 82.39
C ALA A 1048 -47.16 25.51 83.56
N SER A 1049 -46.69 26.02 84.69
CA SER A 1049 -47.53 26.25 85.86
C SER A 1049 -47.30 27.65 86.41
N THR A 1050 -48.32 28.17 87.07
CA THR A 1050 -48.21 29.38 87.88
C THR A 1050 -48.83 29.12 89.24
N THR A 1051 -48.34 29.82 90.25
CA THR A 1051 -48.87 29.71 91.61
C THR A 1051 -49.38 31.05 92.09
N PHE A 1052 -50.40 31.03 92.93
CA PHE A 1052 -50.88 32.21 93.63
C PHE A 1052 -51.30 31.84 95.05
N THR A 1053 -51.13 32.76 96.00
CA THR A 1053 -51.48 32.54 97.40
C THR A 1053 -52.74 33.32 97.74
N VAL A 1054 -53.74 32.68 98.36
CA VAL A 1054 -54.88 33.37 98.95
C VAL A 1054 -54.69 33.46 100.46
N GLY A 1055 -54.53 34.68 100.96
CA GLY A 1055 -54.42 34.97 102.38
C GLY A 1055 -55.67 35.63 102.93
N ALA A 1056 -55.99 35.33 104.18
CA ALA A 1056 -57.00 36.07 104.94
C ALA A 1056 -56.29 36.84 106.05
N ASN A 1057 -56.72 38.07 106.31
CA ASN A 1057 -56.34 38.86 107.46
C ASN A 1057 -57.54 39.72 107.88
N GLU A 1058 -57.47 40.36 109.04
CA GLU A 1058 -58.55 41.13 109.61
C GLU A 1058 -58.98 42.31 108.71
N GLU A 1059 -58.03 42.95 108.03
CA GLU A 1059 -58.29 44.09 107.13
C GLU A 1059 -59.08 43.66 105.88
N ALA A 1060 -58.65 42.57 105.23
CA ALA A 1060 -59.34 41.96 104.11
C ALA A 1060 -60.73 41.43 104.52
N LEU A 1061 -60.84 40.80 105.68
CA LEU A 1061 -62.13 40.33 106.20
C LEU A 1061 -63.08 41.50 106.46
N CYS A 1062 -62.56 42.68 106.84
CA CYS A 1062 -63.36 43.87 107.06
C CYS A 1062 -63.95 44.34 105.73
N VAL A 1063 -63.12 44.44 104.69
CA VAL A 1063 -63.56 44.85 103.35
C VAL A 1063 -64.63 43.87 102.82
N LEU A 1064 -64.43 42.56 103.03
CA LEU A 1064 -65.39 41.54 102.62
C LEU A 1064 -66.69 41.59 103.44
N ALA A 1065 -66.61 41.79 104.75
CA ALA A 1065 -67.78 41.92 105.64
C ALA A 1065 -68.64 43.13 105.27
N LYS A 1066 -68.01 44.25 104.91
CA LYS A 1066 -68.69 45.43 104.38
C LYS A 1066 -69.35 45.15 103.02
N ARG A 1067 -68.66 44.46 102.12
CA ARG A 1067 -69.20 44.11 100.78
C ARG A 1067 -70.39 43.17 100.85
N PHE A 1068 -70.38 42.20 101.76
CA PHE A 1068 -71.46 41.22 101.91
C PHE A 1068 -72.68 41.78 102.64
N ALA A 1069 -72.53 42.83 103.45
CA ALA A 1069 -73.60 43.43 104.21
C ALA A 1069 -74.49 44.31 103.32
N THR A 1070 -75.81 44.09 103.36
CA THR A 1070 -76.80 44.93 102.64
C THR A 1070 -77.10 46.26 103.35
N LYS A 1071 -76.60 46.43 104.58
CA LYS A 1071 -76.74 47.64 105.40
C LYS A 1071 -75.36 48.11 105.87
N GLU A 1072 -74.99 49.33 105.50
CA GLU A 1072 -73.67 49.94 105.75
C GLU A 1072 -73.25 49.88 107.22
N GLY A 1073 -74.13 50.29 108.15
CA GLY A 1073 -73.81 50.30 109.58
C GLY A 1073 -73.51 48.92 110.20
N ILE A 1074 -73.98 47.83 109.58
CA ILE A 1074 -73.63 46.47 110.01
C ILE A 1074 -72.22 46.09 109.52
N GLY A 1075 -71.88 46.44 108.27
CA GLY A 1075 -70.54 46.28 107.74
C GLY A 1075 -69.48 47.01 108.57
N ASP A 1076 -69.78 48.24 109.00
CA ASP A 1076 -68.88 49.03 109.87
C ASP A 1076 -68.71 48.42 111.26
N SER A 1077 -69.78 47.93 111.88
CA SER A 1077 -69.74 47.27 113.18
C SER A 1077 -68.88 45.99 113.15
N LEU A 1078 -69.01 45.21 112.09
CA LEU A 1078 -68.22 44.01 111.83
C LEU A 1078 -66.75 44.37 111.58
N CYS A 1079 -66.48 45.37 110.76
CA CYS A 1079 -65.13 45.85 110.49
C CYS A 1079 -64.43 46.38 111.76
N ALA A 1080 -65.11 47.18 112.58
CA ALA A 1080 -64.53 47.73 113.82
C ALA A 1080 -64.04 46.63 114.79
N LYS A 1081 -64.67 45.45 114.76
CA LYS A 1081 -64.20 44.29 115.54
C LYS A 1081 -62.95 43.68 114.92
N LEU A 1082 -62.89 43.56 113.60
CA LEU A 1082 -61.69 43.08 112.91
C LEU A 1082 -60.50 44.04 113.10
N ASP A 1083 -60.70 45.36 113.02
CA ASP A 1083 -59.66 46.36 113.32
C ASP A 1083 -59.15 46.24 114.75
N ALA A 1084 -60.06 46.05 115.71
CA ALA A 1084 -59.70 45.83 117.11
C ALA A 1084 -58.95 44.51 117.32
N ALA A 1085 -59.26 43.46 116.54
CA ALA A 1085 -58.52 42.20 116.54
C ALA A 1085 -57.10 42.38 115.96
N ALA A 1086 -56.94 43.10 114.85
CA ALA A 1086 -55.64 43.44 114.26
C ALA A 1086 -54.74 44.21 115.26
N VAL A 1087 -55.28 45.23 115.93
CA VAL A 1087 -54.54 45.99 116.96
C VAL A 1087 -54.13 45.11 118.14
N ALA A 1088 -54.94 44.11 118.50
CA ALA A 1088 -54.59 43.15 119.53
C ALA A 1088 -53.47 42.20 119.08
N ARG A 1089 -53.51 41.73 117.82
CA ARG A 1089 -52.49 40.89 117.19
C ARG A 1089 -51.13 41.57 117.14
N ASP A 1090 -51.07 42.82 116.64
CA ASP A 1090 -49.83 43.57 116.45
C ASP A 1090 -49.15 43.93 117.78
N ARG A 1091 -49.92 43.97 118.88
CA ARG A 1091 -49.43 44.10 120.27
C ARG A 1091 -49.05 42.75 120.92
N GLY A 1092 -49.10 41.65 120.18
CA GLY A 1092 -48.81 40.29 120.65
C GLY A 1092 -49.89 39.68 121.57
N LYS A 1093 -51.07 40.30 121.70
CA LYS A 1093 -52.14 39.87 122.62
C LYS A 1093 -53.09 38.85 122.01
N ARG A 1094 -52.56 37.67 121.65
CA ARG A 1094 -53.30 36.58 120.96
C ARG A 1094 -54.63 36.12 121.61
N LYS A 1095 -54.76 36.21 122.94
CA LYS A 1095 -56.02 35.86 123.64
C LYS A 1095 -57.11 36.92 123.47
N ALA A 1096 -56.73 38.20 123.39
CA ALA A 1096 -57.68 39.30 123.18
C ALA A 1096 -58.16 39.32 121.72
N GLU A 1097 -57.26 39.12 120.77
CA GLU A 1097 -57.54 38.94 119.35
C GLU A 1097 -58.62 37.87 119.11
N ARG A 1098 -58.42 36.63 119.58
CA ARG A 1098 -59.40 35.54 119.45
C ARG A 1098 -60.78 35.86 120.05
N ASN A 1099 -60.83 36.54 121.20
CA ASN A 1099 -62.10 36.92 121.81
C ASN A 1099 -62.87 37.94 120.95
N ILE A 1100 -62.15 38.85 120.31
CA ILE A 1100 -62.73 39.87 119.44
C ILE A 1100 -63.17 39.22 118.11
N LEU A 1101 -62.39 38.30 117.54
CA LEU A 1101 -62.78 37.52 116.36
C LEU A 1101 -64.02 36.63 116.63
N ASN A 1102 -64.14 36.06 117.83
CA ASN A 1102 -65.37 35.36 118.26
C ASN A 1102 -66.57 36.31 118.35
N ALA A 1103 -66.37 37.55 118.80
CA ALA A 1103 -67.44 38.55 118.82
C ALA A 1103 -67.86 38.95 117.41
N PHE A 1104 -66.92 39.04 116.47
CA PHE A 1104 -67.21 39.19 115.05
C PHE A 1104 -68.02 38.00 114.51
N ALA A 1105 -67.59 36.76 114.76
CA ALA A 1105 -68.30 35.55 114.33
C ALA A 1105 -69.74 35.48 114.88
N ASN A 1106 -69.94 35.86 116.14
CA ASN A 1106 -71.28 35.92 116.75
C ASN A 1106 -72.19 36.95 116.05
N GLU A 1107 -71.64 38.11 115.69
CA GLU A 1107 -72.40 39.14 114.98
C GLU A 1107 -72.71 38.74 113.54
N VAL A 1108 -71.76 38.12 112.83
CA VAL A 1108 -72.00 37.54 111.50
C VAL A 1108 -73.16 36.54 111.54
N ASN A 1109 -73.16 35.62 112.52
CA ASN A 1109 -74.26 34.68 112.73
C ASN A 1109 -75.60 35.37 113.04
N ALA A 1110 -75.59 36.43 113.86
CA ALA A 1110 -76.80 37.18 114.20
C ALA A 1110 -77.43 37.91 113.00
N GLN A 1111 -76.61 38.26 112.01
CA GLN A 1111 -77.00 39.00 110.80
C GLN A 1111 -77.26 38.09 109.58
N ARG A 1112 -76.95 36.79 109.68
CA ARG A 1112 -77.27 35.76 108.69
C ARG A 1112 -78.76 35.76 108.34
N GLY A 1113 -79.08 35.76 107.03
CA GLY A 1113 -80.45 35.79 106.51
C GLY A 1113 -81.19 37.12 106.70
N LYS A 1114 -80.54 38.13 107.29
CA LYS A 1114 -81.09 39.48 107.50
C LYS A 1114 -80.30 40.49 106.66
N SER A 1115 -79.16 40.93 107.19
CA SER A 1115 -78.29 41.92 106.56
C SER A 1115 -77.10 41.28 105.84
N LEU A 1116 -76.86 39.98 106.05
CA LEU A 1116 -75.91 39.15 105.31
C LEU A 1116 -76.66 37.96 104.69
N ALA A 1117 -76.43 37.65 103.42
CA ALA A 1117 -76.95 36.40 102.84
C ALA A 1117 -76.37 35.18 103.58
N PRO A 1118 -77.10 34.05 103.69
CA PRO A 1118 -76.61 32.84 104.36
C PRO A 1118 -75.21 32.42 103.92
N ASP A 1119 -75.00 32.27 102.61
CA ASP A 1119 -73.73 31.85 102.01
C ASP A 1119 -72.58 32.83 102.31
N ASN A 1120 -72.85 34.13 102.30
CA ASN A 1120 -71.86 35.17 102.64
C ASN A 1120 -71.47 35.13 104.12
N ALA A 1121 -72.43 34.83 105.00
CA ALA A 1121 -72.15 34.65 106.42
C ALA A 1121 -71.34 33.37 106.67
N ASP A 1122 -71.60 32.27 105.94
CA ASP A 1122 -70.77 31.05 105.98
C ASP A 1122 -69.31 31.36 105.58
N VAL A 1123 -69.09 32.13 104.50
CA VAL A 1123 -67.73 32.55 104.07
C VAL A 1123 -67.01 33.35 105.15
N LEU A 1124 -67.64 34.38 105.74
CA LEU A 1124 -67.00 35.21 106.78
C LEU A 1124 -66.66 34.40 108.04
N LEU A 1125 -67.50 33.41 108.39
CA LEU A 1125 -67.27 32.53 109.54
C LEU A 1125 -66.15 31.53 109.30
N ASP A 1126 -66.08 30.93 108.10
CA ASP A 1126 -64.98 30.01 107.75
C ASP A 1126 -63.64 30.77 107.67
N LEU A 1127 -63.62 31.97 107.10
CA LEU A 1127 -62.40 32.77 106.99
C LEU A 1127 -61.91 33.31 108.33
N VAL A 1128 -62.82 33.79 109.20
CA VAL A 1128 -62.42 34.30 110.52
C VAL A 1128 -61.87 33.20 111.43
N ALA A 1129 -62.26 31.95 111.21
CA ALA A 1129 -61.73 30.79 111.94
C ALA A 1129 -60.31 30.40 111.51
N ARG A 1130 -59.83 30.89 110.36
CA ARG A 1130 -58.55 30.53 109.73
C ARG A 1130 -57.50 31.66 109.77
N ILE A 1131 -57.85 32.82 110.33
CA ILE A 1131 -56.93 33.93 110.67
C ILE A 1131 -56.70 33.96 112.17
#